data_AF-A0A3D0XZ08-F1
#
_entry.id   AF-A0A3D0XZ08-F1
#
_cell.length_a   1.000
_cell.length_b   1.000
_cell.length_c   1.000
_cell.angle_alpha   90.00
_cell.angle_beta   90.00
_cell.angle_gamma   90.00
#
_symmetry.space_group_name_H-M   'P 1'
#
loop_
_entity.id
_entity.type
_entity.pdbx_description
1 polymer ?
#
loop_
_entity_poly.entity_id
_entity_poly.type
_entity_poly.pdbx_seq_one_letter_code
_entity_poly.pdbx_strand_id
1 'polypeptide(L)'
;MRRKTRTKVQKGLKIAGIIVGIIFLIIGVVLLIILSKGPKISYEDGIVCKNYFKEITIDMKTRKVKRDEIDTSLTEEFGITKEQEELVFSSEEELKNFLSNSVFEINQENQVFKIKNPYQTKCFMVKSTEVAEKAEGEEIFKLADNLYLLSFYSEKLTKAMYEYYQNKPYIEKVYLDEVFINEPINDISQTMYGENPTDLRGYHFLGTTRLGLDNYQKIIYDNGNPAEITVSTIGYGINYENDFLKNRLSEKSYNFILNNKDISETIEQGSRIAEAIVDSTTPNVKIMPLVTVTEEGYSTISSILKALKYSIENADVICYELTGLKHETLDILLESAFYENKPVCSVSSNIKDNYPANHGMTIAVSSLDRENNICDYSSNGEYIDFALPSTDIEEIFNKNSTVSRWSGAQYSNAGIASIISLVKTYNKDGTILDIYNFLRDYSIDLGEHGKDSKFGYGMPNFSGLKISDIDKKVPEFTEISFENETWEVLKQVKIVANDNIRINKWAITKNEGEPKQDEWNILQSITPNLDITREITENGKYYIWVQDTAGNNTVKDIQVDKVDNKPPKIAYTINKDTLNEGYVTINVTAEDLESGLYDSPFSWDNRIWSQENSTRVVKENGIYTVYSEDNLGNVGELDITVDVFPQEGKAELDEGNIITSVKVSADWNESINNNVQITLNKDINITGWQITTNANLPTDFIEVQLPIAQNNNNNYLNNNNNYNNTNNNNQTNTSLPNSVLWNNNTNSTNNITNNTNTNQNEVVNEPPQVIPRTEPIVINTSLNINTDYYLWIKDNQNNAWYQVFRIKKGELVRK
;
A
#
# COMPACT_ATOMS: atom_id res chain seq x y z
N MET A 1 -23.86 45.70 106.60
CA MET A 1 -23.84 44.90 105.34
C MET A 1 -25.10 45.01 104.45
N ARG A 2 -26.00 45.99 104.62
CA ARG A 2 -27.30 46.03 103.88
C ARG A 2 -27.34 46.84 102.57
N ARG A 3 -26.27 47.57 102.19
CA ARG A 3 -26.25 48.42 100.97
C ARG A 3 -25.67 47.74 99.72
N LYS A 4 -24.83 46.70 99.88
CA LYS A 4 -24.23 45.95 98.74
C LYS A 4 -25.20 44.92 98.09
N THR A 5 -26.23 44.48 98.81
CA THR A 5 -27.16 43.44 98.34
C THR A 5 -28.26 44.01 97.43
N ARG A 6 -28.75 45.24 97.69
CA ARG A 6 -29.80 45.89 96.88
C ARG A 6 -29.34 46.25 95.46
N THR A 7 -28.09 46.66 95.30
CA THR A 7 -27.52 47.04 94.00
C THR A 7 -27.22 45.82 93.11
N LYS A 8 -26.89 44.66 93.71
CA LYS A 8 -26.73 43.39 92.97
C LYS A 8 -28.06 42.85 92.46
N VAL A 9 -29.13 42.93 93.25
CA VAL A 9 -30.48 42.48 92.86
C VAL A 9 -31.08 43.36 91.75
N GLN A 10 -30.92 44.69 91.82
CA GLN A 10 -31.37 45.58 90.73
C GLN A 10 -30.58 45.43 89.43
N LYS A 11 -29.27 45.16 89.50
CA LYS A 11 -28.48 44.81 88.30
C LYS A 11 -28.90 43.46 87.73
N GLY A 12 -29.16 42.46 88.57
CA GLY A 12 -29.66 41.15 88.15
C GLY A 12 -31.01 41.21 87.46
N LEU A 13 -31.97 42.00 87.98
CA LEU A 13 -33.28 42.20 87.34
C LEU A 13 -33.19 42.96 86.00
N LYS A 14 -32.30 43.96 85.88
CA LYS A 14 -32.07 44.64 84.59
C LYS A 14 -31.43 43.72 83.55
N ILE A 15 -30.46 42.89 83.96
CA ILE A 15 -29.82 41.92 83.07
C ILE A 15 -30.82 40.83 82.66
N ALA A 16 -31.63 40.32 83.59
CA ALA A 16 -32.70 39.37 83.28
C ALA A 16 -33.75 39.97 82.32
N GLY A 17 -34.15 41.22 82.52
CA GLY A 17 -35.07 41.91 81.60
C GLY A 17 -34.49 42.13 80.20
N ILE A 18 -33.19 42.44 80.10
CA ILE A 18 -32.48 42.57 78.82
C ILE A 18 -32.37 41.20 78.12
N ILE A 19 -32.04 40.13 78.86
CA ILE A 19 -31.95 38.77 78.30
C ILE A 19 -33.33 38.31 77.80
N VAL A 20 -34.39 38.54 78.57
CA VAL A 20 -35.77 38.21 78.15
C VAL A 20 -36.16 39.03 76.92
N GLY A 21 -35.84 40.32 76.88
CA GLY A 21 -36.08 41.17 75.72
C GLY A 21 -35.31 40.72 74.46
N ILE A 22 -34.05 40.30 74.61
CA ILE A 22 -33.25 39.75 73.51
C ILE A 22 -33.82 38.41 73.04
N ILE A 23 -34.28 37.54 73.95
CA ILE A 23 -34.93 36.28 73.58
C ILE A 23 -36.23 36.53 72.81
N PHE A 24 -37.08 37.47 73.25
CA PHE A 24 -38.29 37.82 72.50
C PHE A 24 -37.99 38.50 71.16
N LEU A 25 -36.90 39.26 71.06
CA LEU A 25 -36.46 39.85 69.80
C LEU A 25 -35.89 38.79 68.85
N ILE A 26 -35.15 37.81 69.34
CA ILE A 26 -34.67 36.66 68.56
C ILE A 26 -35.85 35.79 68.13
N ILE A 27 -36.80 35.49 69.01
CA ILE A 27 -38.02 34.75 68.67
C ILE A 27 -38.84 35.54 67.65
N GLY A 28 -38.96 36.85 67.80
CA GLY A 28 -39.65 37.74 66.86
C GLY A 28 -38.97 37.79 65.49
N VAL A 29 -37.64 37.84 65.43
CA VAL A 29 -36.86 37.80 64.19
C VAL A 29 -36.94 36.41 63.55
N VAL A 30 -36.88 35.33 64.33
CA VAL A 30 -37.06 33.96 63.84
C VAL A 30 -38.48 33.74 63.33
N LEU A 31 -39.51 34.22 64.03
CA LEU A 31 -40.89 34.21 63.54
C LEU A 31 -41.06 35.05 62.28
N LEU A 32 -40.43 36.23 62.20
CA LEU A 32 -40.43 37.06 60.99
C LEU A 32 -39.70 36.39 59.83
N ILE A 33 -38.63 35.63 60.07
CA ILE A 33 -37.93 34.84 59.04
C ILE A 33 -38.77 33.62 58.61
N ILE A 34 -39.50 33.00 59.54
CA ILE A 34 -40.40 31.87 59.25
C ILE A 34 -41.66 32.37 58.52
N LEU A 35 -42.16 33.56 58.86
CA LEU A 35 -43.33 34.20 58.23
C LEU A 35 -42.98 34.94 56.93
N SER A 36 -41.73 35.39 56.73
CA SER A 36 -41.25 35.99 55.47
C SER A 36 -40.88 34.97 54.42
N LYS A 37 -40.57 33.74 54.84
CA LYS A 37 -40.66 32.57 53.97
C LYS A 37 -42.14 32.30 53.76
N GLY A 38 -42.71 32.88 52.71
CA GLY A 38 -44.06 32.54 52.25
C GLY A 38 -44.25 31.02 52.16
N PRO A 39 -45.49 30.52 52.10
CA PRO A 39 -45.73 29.09 51.96
C PRO A 39 -44.84 28.55 50.84
N LYS A 40 -44.07 27.48 51.11
CA LYS A 40 -43.31 26.80 50.05
C LYS A 40 -44.31 26.49 48.93
N ILE A 41 -44.16 27.15 47.79
CA ILE A 41 -44.98 26.87 46.61
C ILE A 41 -44.65 25.42 46.24
N SER A 42 -45.64 24.53 46.37
CA SER A 42 -45.50 23.14 45.96
C SER A 42 -45.72 23.08 44.46
N TYR A 43 -44.73 22.58 43.72
CA TYR A 43 -44.86 22.29 42.31
C TYR A 43 -45.08 20.78 42.06
N GLU A 44 -45.40 20.00 43.09
CA GLU A 44 -45.77 18.59 42.91
C GLU A 44 -47.06 18.49 42.10
N ASP A 45 -47.01 17.65 41.06
CA ASP A 45 -48.16 17.44 40.19
C ASP A 45 -49.31 16.81 41.01
N GLY A 46 -50.53 17.26 40.72
CA GLY A 46 -51.72 16.71 41.36
C GLY A 46 -52.20 15.48 40.59
N ILE A 47 -52.89 15.76 39.49
CA ILE A 47 -53.36 14.73 38.54
C ILE A 47 -52.52 14.84 37.27
N VAL A 48 -51.99 13.69 36.84
CA VAL A 48 -51.22 13.52 35.59
C VAL A 48 -51.79 12.33 34.82
N CYS A 49 -51.61 12.33 33.50
CA CYS A 49 -51.90 11.15 32.69
C CYS A 49 -50.68 10.21 32.71
N LYS A 50 -50.92 8.90 32.54
CA LYS A 50 -49.83 7.91 32.46
C LYS A 50 -49.03 7.99 31.18
N ASN A 51 -49.71 8.25 30.07
CA ASN A 51 -49.14 8.28 28.72
C ASN A 51 -49.31 9.66 28.11
N TYR A 52 -48.54 9.91 27.05
CA TYR A 52 -48.74 11.08 26.20
C TYR A 52 -50.11 11.03 25.50
N PHE A 53 -50.67 12.21 25.25
CA PHE A 53 -51.92 12.38 24.53
C PHE A 53 -52.00 13.76 23.88
N LYS A 54 -52.72 13.86 22.76
CA LYS A 54 -53.03 15.15 22.13
C LYS A 54 -54.35 15.71 22.66
N GLU A 55 -55.37 14.87 22.83
CA GLU A 55 -56.66 15.23 23.43
C GLU A 55 -57.29 14.02 24.14
N ILE A 56 -57.74 14.24 25.38
CA ILE A 56 -58.64 13.29 26.07
C ILE A 56 -60.06 13.86 26.02
N THR A 57 -61.01 13.05 25.57
CA THR A 57 -62.43 13.37 25.56
C THR A 57 -63.18 12.54 26.58
N ILE A 58 -63.92 13.18 27.48
CA ILE A 58 -64.80 12.54 28.47
C ILE A 58 -66.24 12.95 28.20
N ASP A 59 -67.06 12.02 27.72
CA ASP A 59 -68.50 12.22 27.55
C ASP A 59 -69.22 11.78 28.83
N MET A 60 -69.77 12.74 29.58
CA MET A 60 -70.47 12.47 30.84
C MET A 60 -71.81 11.76 30.65
N LYS A 61 -72.44 11.91 29.48
CA LYS A 61 -73.75 11.30 29.17
C LYS A 61 -73.60 9.83 28.81
N THR A 62 -72.60 9.50 27.98
CA THR A 62 -72.35 8.10 27.57
C THR A 62 -71.35 7.40 28.47
N ARG A 63 -70.70 8.12 29.39
CA ARG A 63 -69.59 7.64 30.23
C ARG A 63 -68.44 7.05 29.39
N LYS A 64 -68.21 7.63 28.21
CA LYS A 64 -67.14 7.20 27.30
C LYS A 64 -65.94 8.10 27.50
N VAL A 65 -64.77 7.50 27.61
CA VAL A 65 -63.49 8.19 27.60
C VAL A 65 -62.75 7.80 26.34
N LYS A 66 -62.16 8.78 25.67
CA LYS A 66 -61.29 8.55 24.52
C LYS A 66 -59.98 9.28 24.71
N ARG A 67 -58.86 8.62 24.41
CA ARG A 67 -57.56 9.25 24.18
C ARG A 67 -57.32 9.25 22.68
N ASP A 68 -57.26 10.44 22.08
CA ASP A 68 -56.97 10.59 20.65
C ASP A 68 -57.86 9.71 19.76
N GLU A 69 -59.17 9.78 20.03
CA GLU A 69 -60.25 9.00 19.39
C GLU A 69 -60.33 7.50 19.72
N ILE A 70 -59.34 6.95 20.41
CA ILE A 70 -59.30 5.56 20.86
C ILE A 70 -60.02 5.44 22.21
N ASP A 71 -60.99 4.52 22.30
CA ASP A 71 -61.72 4.25 23.54
C ASP A 71 -60.76 3.80 24.65
N THR A 72 -60.92 4.38 25.85
CA THR A 72 -60.10 4.13 27.05
C THR A 72 -60.98 4.30 28.31
N SER A 73 -60.39 4.35 29.50
CA SER A 73 -61.06 4.62 30.77
C SER A 73 -60.30 5.63 31.64
N LEU A 74 -60.96 6.23 32.64
CA LEU A 74 -60.27 7.13 33.57
C LEU A 74 -59.25 6.37 34.42
N THR A 75 -59.50 5.08 34.70
CA THR A 75 -58.57 4.22 35.43
C THR A 75 -57.27 3.96 34.66
N GLU A 76 -57.37 3.80 33.34
CA GLU A 76 -56.22 3.62 32.46
C GLU A 76 -55.42 4.91 32.35
N GLU A 77 -56.09 6.04 32.05
CA GLU A 77 -55.41 7.31 31.81
C GLU A 77 -54.82 7.94 33.09
N PHE A 78 -55.58 7.94 34.20
CA PHE A 78 -55.20 8.65 35.43
C PHE A 78 -54.76 7.74 36.59
N GLY A 79 -54.81 6.42 36.41
CA GLY A 79 -54.40 5.47 37.46
C GLY A 79 -55.30 5.45 38.69
N ILE A 80 -56.55 5.87 38.55
CA ILE A 80 -57.54 5.88 39.64
C ILE A 80 -58.22 4.51 39.81
N THR A 81 -58.85 4.29 40.96
CA THR A 81 -59.66 3.09 41.20
C THR A 81 -61.02 3.19 40.49
N LYS A 82 -61.68 2.04 40.27
CA LYS A 82 -63.06 2.02 39.73
C LYS A 82 -64.06 2.78 40.60
N GLU A 83 -63.87 2.77 41.92
CA GLU A 83 -64.72 3.52 42.86
C GLU A 83 -64.55 5.04 42.68
N GLN A 84 -63.32 5.49 42.46
CA GLN A 84 -63.03 6.89 42.15
C GLN A 84 -63.59 7.28 40.78
N GLU A 85 -63.50 6.40 39.78
CA GLU A 85 -64.09 6.62 38.46
C GLU A 85 -65.62 6.76 38.54
N GLU A 86 -66.32 5.91 39.30
CA GLU A 86 -67.76 6.06 39.54
C GLU A 86 -68.11 7.41 40.21
N LEU A 87 -67.29 7.87 41.16
CA LEU A 87 -67.47 9.17 41.79
C LEU A 87 -67.28 10.31 40.77
N VAL A 88 -66.24 10.25 39.95
CA VAL A 88 -65.96 11.25 38.91
C VAL A 88 -67.12 11.35 37.91
N PHE A 89 -67.73 10.22 37.52
CA PHE A 89 -68.89 10.21 36.61
C PHE A 89 -70.22 10.58 37.28
N SER A 90 -70.27 10.78 38.60
CA SER A 90 -71.52 11.07 39.32
C SER A 90 -72.09 12.46 39.01
N SER A 91 -71.22 13.44 38.70
CA SER A 91 -71.62 14.79 38.28
C SER A 91 -70.49 15.53 37.57
N GLU A 92 -70.84 16.58 36.80
CA GLU A 92 -69.83 17.46 36.19
C GLU A 92 -68.97 18.19 37.24
N GLU A 93 -69.51 18.44 38.43
CA GLU A 93 -68.80 19.09 39.53
C GLU A 93 -67.69 18.19 40.08
N GLU A 94 -67.98 16.88 40.25
CA GLU A 94 -66.97 15.91 40.66
C GLU A 94 -65.85 15.75 39.62
N LEU A 95 -66.17 15.72 38.32
CA LEU A 95 -65.15 15.72 37.27
C LEU A 95 -64.28 16.99 37.29
N LYS A 96 -64.89 18.17 37.46
CA LYS A 96 -64.12 19.43 37.58
C LYS A 96 -63.25 19.45 38.82
N ASN A 97 -63.77 18.97 39.96
CA ASN A 97 -63.01 18.89 41.20
C ASN A 97 -61.84 17.92 41.08
N PHE A 98 -62.06 16.76 40.45
CA PHE A 98 -61.00 15.83 40.11
C PHE A 98 -59.90 16.52 39.30
N LEU A 99 -60.24 17.13 38.16
CA LEU A 99 -59.25 17.77 37.29
C LEU A 99 -58.65 19.08 37.83
N SER A 100 -59.22 19.67 38.89
CA SER A 100 -58.85 21.01 39.38
C SER A 100 -57.40 21.16 39.83
N ASN A 101 -56.74 20.06 40.21
CA ASN A 101 -55.35 20.05 40.67
C ASN A 101 -54.34 19.67 39.55
N SER A 102 -54.77 19.70 38.30
CA SER A 102 -53.92 19.48 37.11
C SER A 102 -53.48 20.81 36.49
N VAL A 103 -52.59 20.74 35.50
CA VAL A 103 -52.26 21.88 34.61
C VAL A 103 -53.08 21.87 33.32
N PHE A 104 -54.08 20.99 33.21
CA PHE A 104 -54.78 20.74 31.96
C PHE A 104 -55.56 21.95 31.46
N GLU A 105 -55.60 22.08 30.14
CA GLU A 105 -56.53 22.95 29.44
C GLU A 105 -57.84 22.18 29.21
N ILE A 106 -58.93 22.67 29.79
CA ILE A 106 -60.23 21.98 29.77
C ILE A 106 -61.22 22.85 29.02
N ASN A 107 -61.77 22.32 27.93
CA ASN A 107 -62.90 22.90 27.21
C ASN A 107 -64.13 21.99 27.37
N GLN A 108 -65.29 22.57 27.66
CA GLN A 108 -66.54 21.83 27.86
C GLN A 108 -67.59 22.27 26.84
N GLU A 109 -68.12 21.31 26.08
CA GLU A 109 -69.23 21.52 25.15
C GLU A 109 -70.24 20.36 25.28
N ASN A 110 -71.53 20.64 25.49
CA ASN A 110 -72.60 19.62 25.52
C ASN A 110 -72.35 18.40 26.44
N GLN A 111 -71.82 18.61 27.66
CA GLN A 111 -71.43 17.56 28.63
C GLN A 111 -70.25 16.68 28.19
N VAL A 112 -69.53 17.12 27.16
CA VAL A 112 -68.28 16.52 26.70
C VAL A 112 -67.13 17.43 27.13
N PHE A 113 -66.19 16.87 27.88
CA PHE A 113 -64.98 17.55 28.33
C PHE A 113 -63.82 17.16 27.42
N LYS A 114 -63.19 18.16 26.82
CA LYS A 114 -61.96 18.02 26.02
C LYS A 114 -60.79 18.54 26.83
N ILE A 115 -59.80 17.69 27.03
CA ILE A 115 -58.65 17.92 27.91
C ILE A 115 -57.40 17.90 27.06
N LYS A 116 -56.55 18.91 27.23
CA LYS A 116 -55.20 18.97 26.66
C LYS A 116 -54.18 19.25 27.76
N ASN A 117 -52.94 18.83 27.56
CA ASN A 117 -51.85 19.16 28.47
C ASN A 117 -50.62 19.65 27.70
N PRO A 118 -50.42 20.97 27.56
CA PRO A 118 -49.25 21.53 26.89
C PRO A 118 -47.92 21.30 27.65
N TYR A 119 -47.97 20.85 28.91
CA TYR A 119 -46.81 20.74 29.79
C TYR A 119 -46.46 19.29 30.15
N GLN A 120 -47.12 18.31 29.51
CA GLN A 120 -46.98 16.88 29.81
C GLN A 120 -45.58 16.31 29.62
N THR A 121 -44.76 16.92 28.75
CA THR A 121 -43.38 16.48 28.51
C THR A 121 -42.39 17.07 29.52
N LYS A 122 -42.89 17.98 30.39
CA LYS A 122 -42.11 18.70 31.40
C LYS A 122 -40.92 19.49 30.84
N CYS A 123 -41.01 19.89 29.59
CA CYS A 123 -40.00 20.72 28.95
C CYS A 123 -40.60 21.70 27.94
N PHE A 124 -39.83 22.73 27.61
CA PHE A 124 -40.12 23.67 26.53
C PHE A 124 -38.80 24.21 25.97
N MET A 125 -38.84 24.81 24.79
CA MET A 125 -37.66 25.40 24.16
C MET A 125 -37.70 26.91 24.22
N VAL A 126 -36.52 27.51 24.30
CA VAL A 126 -36.34 28.96 24.23
C VAL A 126 -35.33 29.30 23.14
N LYS A 127 -35.70 30.23 22.27
CA LYS A 127 -34.79 30.87 21.33
C LYS A 127 -34.19 32.09 22.01
N SER A 128 -32.89 32.07 22.22
CA SER A 128 -32.13 33.06 22.97
C SER A 128 -30.65 32.92 22.67
N THR A 129 -29.87 34.00 22.79
CA THR A 129 -28.40 33.94 22.72
C THR A 129 -27.79 33.32 23.97
N GLU A 130 -28.44 33.47 25.13
CA GLU A 130 -28.02 32.89 26.39
C GLU A 130 -29.20 32.66 27.34
N VAL A 131 -29.05 31.73 28.28
CA VAL A 131 -29.99 31.55 29.40
C VAL A 131 -29.24 31.90 30.68
N ALA A 132 -29.38 33.16 31.11
CA ALA A 132 -28.56 33.75 32.17
C ALA A 132 -28.92 33.28 33.58
N GLU A 133 -30.15 32.79 33.79
CA GLU A 133 -30.70 32.40 35.09
C GLU A 133 -31.18 30.95 35.02
N LYS A 134 -30.80 30.15 36.04
CA LYS A 134 -31.21 28.76 36.21
C LYS A 134 -32.08 28.62 37.47
N ALA A 135 -33.30 28.13 37.32
CA ALA A 135 -34.18 27.81 38.43
C ALA A 135 -33.76 26.49 39.14
N GLU A 136 -34.20 26.34 40.39
CA GLU A 136 -33.95 25.11 41.16
C GLU A 136 -34.74 23.94 40.55
N GLY A 137 -34.05 22.85 40.20
CA GLY A 137 -34.65 21.68 39.56
C GLY A 137 -34.83 21.80 38.04
N GLU A 138 -34.29 22.84 37.42
CA GLU A 138 -34.22 23.01 35.97
C GLU A 138 -32.97 22.33 35.38
N GLU A 139 -33.11 21.70 34.22
CA GLU A 139 -32.00 21.23 33.38
C GLU A 139 -32.02 21.98 32.04
N ILE A 140 -30.88 22.55 31.66
CA ILE A 140 -30.73 23.33 30.43
C ILE A 140 -29.86 22.53 29.46
N PHE A 141 -30.40 22.23 28.29
CA PHE A 141 -29.70 21.56 27.20
C PHE A 141 -29.61 22.48 25.99
N LYS A 142 -28.39 22.78 25.52
CA LYS A 142 -28.19 23.61 24.32
C LYS A 142 -28.42 22.75 23.08
N LEU A 143 -29.47 23.05 22.30
CA LEU A 143 -29.80 22.34 21.07
C LEU A 143 -29.02 22.91 19.87
N ALA A 144 -28.96 24.23 19.76
CA ALA A 144 -28.21 24.96 18.73
C ALA A 144 -27.69 26.27 19.30
N ASP A 145 -26.98 27.08 18.51
CA ASP A 145 -26.35 28.32 19.00
C ASP A 145 -27.30 29.30 19.66
N ASN A 146 -28.53 29.40 19.18
CA ASN A 146 -29.57 30.27 19.71
C ASN A 146 -30.80 29.50 20.21
N LEU A 147 -30.69 28.21 20.50
CA LEU A 147 -31.83 27.37 20.89
C LEU A 147 -31.48 26.47 22.08
N TYR A 148 -32.28 26.55 23.13
CA TYR A 148 -32.11 25.78 24.35
C TYR A 148 -33.40 25.03 24.70
N LEU A 149 -33.26 23.83 25.23
CA LEU A 149 -34.33 23.05 25.83
C LEU A 149 -34.21 23.13 27.35
N LEU A 150 -35.30 23.50 28.01
CA LEU A 150 -35.40 23.60 29.46
C LEU A 150 -36.31 22.47 29.94
N SER A 151 -35.81 21.63 30.84
CA SER A 151 -36.54 20.48 31.40
C SER A 151 -36.73 20.65 32.91
N PHE A 152 -37.87 20.19 33.42
CA PHE A 152 -38.29 20.36 34.81
C PHE A 152 -38.80 19.04 35.40
N TYR A 153 -38.86 18.94 36.73
CA TYR A 153 -39.29 17.70 37.38
C TYR A 153 -40.82 17.48 37.38
N SER A 154 -41.62 18.52 37.16
CA SER A 154 -43.09 18.47 37.20
C SER A 154 -43.77 19.33 36.14
N GLU A 155 -45.00 18.96 35.76
CA GLU A 155 -45.82 19.71 34.79
C GLU A 155 -46.19 21.09 35.35
N LYS A 156 -46.51 21.19 36.65
CA LYS A 156 -46.79 22.47 37.33
C LYS A 156 -45.60 23.43 37.32
N LEU A 157 -44.39 22.94 37.58
CA LEU A 157 -43.20 23.78 37.50
C LEU A 157 -42.97 24.22 36.06
N THR A 158 -43.15 23.31 35.10
CA THR A 158 -43.01 23.62 33.66
C THR A 158 -43.93 24.76 33.24
N LYS A 159 -45.20 24.73 33.65
CA LYS A 159 -46.15 25.83 33.40
C LYS A 159 -45.69 27.16 33.99
N ALA A 160 -45.30 27.15 35.27
CA ALA A 160 -44.84 28.38 35.95
C ALA A 160 -43.58 28.96 35.29
N MET A 161 -42.64 28.09 34.88
CA MET A 161 -41.42 28.52 34.21
C MET A 161 -41.66 28.97 32.77
N TYR A 162 -42.60 28.36 32.06
CA TYR A 162 -43.02 28.82 30.75
C TYR A 162 -43.53 30.28 30.81
N GLU A 163 -44.43 30.59 31.74
CA GLU A 163 -44.93 31.96 31.97
C GLU A 163 -43.81 32.93 32.40
N TYR A 164 -42.85 32.44 33.19
CA TYR A 164 -41.69 33.22 33.63
C TYR A 164 -40.77 33.62 32.46
N TYR A 165 -40.36 32.67 31.63
CA TYR A 165 -39.41 32.92 30.53
C TYR A 165 -40.03 33.72 29.39
N GLN A 166 -41.35 33.64 29.17
CA GLN A 166 -42.04 34.46 28.16
C GLN A 166 -41.81 35.97 28.33
N ASN A 167 -41.53 36.44 29.55
CA ASN A 167 -41.41 37.86 29.88
C ASN A 167 -39.95 38.33 30.03
N LYS A 168 -38.97 37.48 29.71
CA LYS A 168 -37.54 37.79 29.89
C LYS A 168 -36.99 38.56 28.69
N PRO A 169 -36.25 39.66 28.91
CA PRO A 169 -35.80 40.54 27.82
C PRO A 169 -34.76 39.90 26.88
N TYR A 170 -34.08 38.84 27.32
CA TYR A 170 -33.11 38.09 26.51
C TYR A 170 -33.73 36.93 25.74
N ILE A 171 -34.99 36.56 26.01
CA ILE A 171 -35.69 35.48 25.30
C ILE A 171 -36.39 36.07 24.08
N GLU A 172 -36.03 35.60 22.88
CA GLU A 172 -36.69 35.98 21.63
C GLU A 172 -38.06 35.32 21.52
N LYS A 173 -38.14 34.01 21.80
CA LYS A 173 -39.36 33.22 21.68
C LYS A 173 -39.30 31.96 22.54
N VAL A 174 -40.46 31.57 23.07
CA VAL A 174 -40.64 30.30 23.80
C VAL A 174 -41.54 29.39 22.96
N TYR A 175 -41.16 28.12 22.83
CA TYR A 175 -41.92 27.08 22.12
C TYR A 175 -42.31 26.01 23.12
N LEU A 176 -43.58 25.63 23.15
CA LEU A 176 -44.02 24.46 23.89
C LEU A 176 -43.47 23.19 23.21
N ASP A 177 -43.22 22.16 24.01
CA ASP A 177 -42.88 20.84 23.46
C ASP A 177 -44.16 20.08 23.12
N GLU A 178 -44.50 20.12 21.84
CA GLU A 178 -45.73 19.53 21.32
C GLU A 178 -45.60 18.00 21.22
N VAL A 179 -46.64 17.33 21.70
CA VAL A 179 -46.87 15.90 21.48
C VAL A 179 -47.70 15.74 20.21
N PHE A 180 -47.27 14.84 19.34
CA PHE A 180 -48.01 14.46 18.14
C PHE A 180 -47.98 12.94 17.95
N ILE A 181 -48.89 12.46 17.12
CA ILE A 181 -48.96 11.05 16.72
C ILE A 181 -48.29 10.96 15.36
N ASN A 182 -47.19 10.23 15.28
CA ASN A 182 -46.54 9.92 14.03
C ASN A 182 -47.39 8.89 13.28
N GLU A 183 -47.81 9.23 12.06
CA GLU A 183 -48.46 8.29 11.16
C GLU A 183 -47.36 7.48 10.45
N PRO A 184 -47.26 6.15 10.69
CA PRO A 184 -46.28 5.32 10.01
C PRO A 184 -46.50 5.35 8.50
N ILE A 185 -45.42 5.30 7.74
CA ILE A 185 -45.49 5.30 6.28
C ILE A 185 -45.92 3.91 5.84
N ASN A 186 -47.04 3.80 5.13
CA ASN A 186 -47.55 2.51 4.69
C ASN A 186 -46.54 1.79 3.77
N ASP A 187 -46.19 0.56 4.10
CA ASP A 187 -45.52 -0.41 3.23
C ASP A 187 -46.42 -1.59 2.90
N ILE A 188 -46.14 -2.23 1.77
CA ILE A 188 -46.89 -3.38 1.28
C ILE A 188 -45.99 -4.60 1.30
N SER A 189 -46.44 -5.66 1.97
CA SER A 189 -45.80 -6.98 1.95
C SER A 189 -46.37 -7.87 0.85
N GLN A 190 -45.51 -8.54 0.10
CA GLN A 190 -45.85 -9.64 -0.78
C GLN A 190 -45.19 -10.91 -0.25
N THR A 191 -46.00 -11.86 0.23
CA THR A 191 -45.51 -13.18 0.67
C THR A 191 -45.36 -14.10 -0.54
N MET A 192 -44.15 -14.60 -0.80
CA MET A 192 -43.98 -15.66 -1.81
C MET A 192 -44.24 -17.04 -1.18
N TYR A 193 -45.26 -17.74 -1.67
CA TYR A 193 -45.53 -19.12 -1.29
C TYR A 193 -44.91 -20.10 -2.31
N GLY A 194 -43.97 -20.95 -1.87
CA GLY A 194 -43.74 -22.24 -2.55
C GLY A 194 -42.37 -22.58 -3.13
N GLU A 195 -41.25 -22.04 -2.65
CA GLU A 195 -39.93 -22.63 -2.95
C GLU A 195 -39.27 -23.19 -1.68
N ASN A 196 -38.45 -24.23 -1.83
CA ASN A 196 -37.62 -24.79 -0.75
C ASN A 196 -36.93 -23.65 0.01
N PRO A 197 -36.68 -23.76 1.34
CA PRO A 197 -35.94 -22.74 2.09
C PRO A 197 -34.62 -22.46 1.37
N THR A 198 -34.58 -21.36 0.64
CA THR A 198 -33.39 -20.88 -0.04
C THR A 198 -32.46 -20.33 1.03
N ASP A 199 -31.19 -20.75 1.01
CA ASP A 199 -30.18 -20.12 1.83
C ASP A 199 -29.97 -18.69 1.29
N LEU A 200 -30.57 -17.71 1.96
CA LEU A 200 -30.57 -16.29 1.54
C LEU A 200 -29.24 -15.59 1.84
N ARG A 201 -28.24 -16.30 2.40
CA ARG A 201 -26.90 -15.76 2.60
C ARG A 201 -26.25 -15.44 1.26
N GLY A 202 -26.26 -14.16 0.89
CA GLY A 202 -25.65 -13.62 -0.34
C GLY A 202 -26.63 -13.11 -1.40
N TYR A 203 -27.94 -13.07 -1.13
CA TYR A 203 -28.89 -12.31 -1.97
C TYR A 203 -28.94 -10.86 -1.52
N HIS A 204 -28.73 -9.93 -2.47
CA HIS A 204 -28.82 -8.50 -2.24
C HIS A 204 -30.23 -7.98 -2.52
N PHE A 205 -30.63 -6.92 -1.81
CA PHE A 205 -31.79 -6.12 -2.14
C PHE A 205 -31.73 -5.69 -3.62
N LEU A 206 -32.87 -5.76 -4.30
CA LEU A 206 -32.96 -5.40 -5.72
C LEU A 206 -32.44 -3.99 -6.00
N GLY A 207 -32.69 -3.01 -5.12
CA GLY A 207 -32.14 -1.67 -5.27
C GLY A 207 -30.61 -1.65 -5.14
N THR A 208 -30.01 -2.43 -4.25
CA THR A 208 -28.54 -2.58 -4.13
C THR A 208 -27.92 -2.92 -5.48
N THR A 209 -28.44 -3.95 -6.16
CA THR A 209 -27.94 -4.37 -7.48
C THR A 209 -28.28 -3.36 -8.58
N ARG A 210 -29.52 -2.83 -8.62
CA ARG A 210 -29.94 -1.91 -9.69
C ARG A 210 -29.22 -0.56 -9.65
N LEU A 211 -28.87 -0.10 -8.45
CA LEU A 211 -28.08 1.10 -8.23
C LEU A 211 -26.57 0.84 -8.38
N GLY A 212 -26.13 -0.41 -8.57
CA GLY A 212 -24.71 -0.78 -8.68
C GLY A 212 -23.93 -0.63 -7.38
N LEU A 213 -24.59 -0.73 -6.22
CA LEU A 213 -23.94 -0.63 -4.91
C LEU A 213 -23.09 -1.86 -4.60
N ASP A 214 -23.41 -3.01 -5.19
CA ASP A 214 -22.56 -4.20 -5.18
C ASP A 214 -21.18 -3.92 -5.80
N ASN A 215 -21.14 -3.21 -6.95
CA ASN A 215 -19.89 -2.77 -7.55
C ASN A 215 -19.15 -1.76 -6.65
N TYR A 216 -19.86 -0.80 -6.05
CA TYR A 216 -19.27 0.15 -5.12
C TYR A 216 -18.64 -0.56 -3.91
N GLN A 217 -19.38 -1.46 -3.27
CA GLN A 217 -18.88 -2.28 -2.17
C GLN A 217 -17.65 -3.10 -2.59
N LYS A 218 -17.68 -3.70 -3.80
CA LYS A 218 -16.52 -4.42 -4.35
C LYS A 218 -15.29 -3.53 -4.48
N ILE A 219 -15.43 -2.30 -4.95
CA ILE A 219 -14.32 -1.34 -5.02
C ILE A 219 -13.74 -1.11 -3.63
N ILE A 220 -14.58 -0.93 -2.60
CA ILE A 220 -14.12 -0.79 -1.21
C ILE A 220 -13.39 -2.05 -0.72
N TYR A 221 -13.90 -3.24 -1.02
CA TYR A 221 -13.23 -4.49 -0.60
C TYR A 221 -11.88 -4.69 -1.29
N ASP A 222 -11.81 -4.43 -2.59
CA ASP A 222 -10.60 -4.64 -3.40
C ASP A 222 -9.51 -3.62 -3.07
N ASN A 223 -9.87 -2.40 -2.68
CA ASN A 223 -8.93 -1.31 -2.43
C ASN A 223 -8.69 -1.07 -0.94
N GLY A 224 -9.68 -1.28 -0.08
CA GLY A 224 -9.59 -1.18 1.37
C GLY A 224 -9.20 0.21 1.90
N ASN A 225 -8.81 0.27 3.18
CA ASN A 225 -8.67 1.52 3.95
C ASN A 225 -9.91 2.46 3.95
N PRO A 226 -11.16 1.95 3.96
CA PRO A 226 -12.31 2.84 4.07
C PRO A 226 -12.38 3.45 5.48
N ALA A 227 -12.80 4.70 5.57
CA ALA A 227 -13.14 5.31 6.84
C ALA A 227 -14.35 4.61 7.47
N GLU A 228 -14.40 4.55 8.80
CA GLU A 228 -15.62 4.17 9.51
C GLU A 228 -16.66 5.30 9.39
N ILE A 229 -17.87 4.94 8.98
CA ILE A 229 -18.97 5.87 8.73
C ILE A 229 -20.15 5.48 9.61
N THR A 230 -20.78 6.43 10.30
CA THR A 230 -21.98 6.18 11.10
C THR A 230 -23.21 6.77 10.43
N VAL A 231 -24.24 5.94 10.21
CA VAL A 231 -25.57 6.34 9.75
C VAL A 231 -26.51 6.31 10.95
N SER A 232 -27.05 7.45 11.37
CA SER A 232 -28.12 7.45 12.38
C SER A 232 -29.48 7.20 11.76
N THR A 233 -30.34 6.45 12.44
CA THR A 233 -31.75 6.34 12.08
C THR A 233 -32.59 7.03 13.16
N ILE A 234 -33.33 8.07 12.80
CA ILE A 234 -34.20 8.81 13.73
C ILE A 234 -35.63 8.37 13.51
N GLY A 235 -36.17 7.60 14.44
CA GLY A 235 -37.53 7.09 14.33
C GLY A 235 -37.84 5.96 15.31
N TYR A 236 -37.92 4.74 14.77
CA TYR A 236 -38.69 3.64 15.38
C TYR A 236 -37.88 2.67 16.25
N GLY A 237 -36.55 2.79 16.29
CA GLY A 237 -35.71 1.76 16.88
C GLY A 237 -35.61 0.51 16.01
N ILE A 238 -35.03 -0.56 16.55
CA ILE A 238 -34.75 -1.79 15.80
C ILE A 238 -34.79 -3.03 16.70
N ASN A 239 -34.96 -4.20 16.09
CA ASN A 239 -34.72 -5.48 16.73
C ASN A 239 -33.21 -5.75 16.81
N TYR A 240 -32.56 -5.09 17.78
CA TYR A 240 -31.10 -5.07 17.92
C TYR A 240 -30.48 -6.39 18.36
N GLU A 241 -31.27 -7.36 18.83
CA GLU A 241 -30.79 -8.70 19.20
C GLU A 241 -30.50 -9.60 17.99
N ASN A 242 -30.81 -9.14 16.78
CA ASN A 242 -30.58 -9.91 15.56
C ASN A 242 -29.08 -9.99 15.19
N ASP A 243 -28.60 -11.21 14.92
CA ASP A 243 -27.21 -11.46 14.53
C ASP A 243 -26.78 -10.72 13.24
N PHE A 244 -27.72 -10.38 12.35
CA PHE A 244 -27.48 -9.59 11.14
C PHE A 244 -26.94 -8.18 11.45
N LEU A 245 -27.32 -7.61 12.60
CA LEU A 245 -26.93 -6.26 13.02
C LEU A 245 -25.71 -6.24 13.96
N LYS A 246 -25.30 -7.40 14.50
CA LYS A 246 -24.37 -7.53 15.63
C LYS A 246 -23.03 -6.80 15.49
N ASN A 247 -22.50 -6.65 14.27
CA ASN A 247 -21.23 -5.93 14.01
C ASN A 247 -21.44 -4.58 13.32
N ARG A 248 -22.69 -4.17 13.14
CA ARG A 248 -23.09 -2.93 12.46
C ARG A 248 -23.60 -1.89 13.45
N LEU A 249 -23.99 -2.25 14.67
CA LEU A 249 -24.54 -1.29 15.65
C LEU A 249 -23.47 -0.42 16.29
N SER A 250 -23.78 0.88 16.40
CA SER A 250 -23.01 1.86 17.15
C SER A 250 -23.34 1.79 18.64
N GLU A 251 -22.32 1.91 19.51
CA GLU A 251 -22.50 1.97 20.97
C GLU A 251 -23.22 3.25 21.45
N LYS A 252 -23.36 4.23 20.56
CA LYS A 252 -24.00 5.53 20.77
C LYS A 252 -25.52 5.51 20.49
N SER A 253 -26.07 4.37 20.11
CA SER A 253 -27.51 4.21 19.92
C SER A 253 -28.28 4.52 21.21
N TYR A 254 -29.43 5.18 21.11
CA TYR A 254 -30.11 5.73 22.28
C TYR A 254 -31.63 5.86 22.08
N ASN A 255 -32.38 5.78 23.18
CA ASN A 255 -33.81 6.01 23.19
C ASN A 255 -34.13 7.36 23.85
N PHE A 256 -34.59 8.31 23.06
CA PHE A 256 -34.90 9.68 23.50
C PHE A 256 -36.28 9.82 24.14
N ILE A 257 -37.14 8.80 24.04
CA ILE A 257 -38.43 8.74 24.73
C ILE A 257 -38.24 8.20 26.14
N LEU A 258 -37.57 7.05 26.29
CA LEU A 258 -37.33 6.40 27.59
C LEU A 258 -36.08 6.92 28.30
N ASN A 259 -35.27 7.74 27.63
CA ASN A 259 -34.02 8.31 28.13
C ASN A 259 -33.04 7.22 28.64
N ASN A 260 -32.85 6.17 27.84
CA ASN A 260 -32.01 5.03 28.17
C ASN A 260 -31.38 4.39 26.89
N LYS A 261 -30.72 3.24 27.03
CA LYS A 261 -30.09 2.51 25.90
C LYS A 261 -31.00 1.44 25.26
N ASP A 262 -32.28 1.37 25.64
CA ASP A 262 -33.21 0.40 25.09
C ASP A 262 -33.71 0.86 23.71
N ILE A 263 -33.06 0.38 22.66
CA ILE A 263 -33.35 0.73 21.28
C ILE A 263 -34.34 -0.24 20.61
N SER A 264 -35.12 -0.96 21.41
CA SER A 264 -36.15 -1.87 20.92
C SER A 264 -37.05 -1.17 19.91
N GLU A 265 -37.40 -1.92 18.86
CA GLU A 265 -38.29 -1.44 17.82
C GLU A 265 -39.69 -1.19 18.38
N THR A 266 -40.19 0.03 18.20
CA THR A 266 -41.54 0.43 18.63
C THR A 266 -42.57 0.29 17.52
N ILE A 267 -42.13 0.39 16.26
CA ILE A 267 -42.93 0.17 15.05
C ILE A 267 -42.12 -0.72 14.11
N GLU A 268 -42.72 -1.83 13.65
CA GLU A 268 -42.12 -2.87 12.78
C GLU A 268 -41.77 -2.36 11.37
N GLN A 269 -40.86 -1.38 11.28
CA GLN A 269 -40.35 -0.72 10.09
C GLN A 269 -38.88 -0.37 10.24
N GLY A 270 -38.46 0.04 11.44
CA GLY A 270 -37.07 0.45 11.70
C GLY A 270 -36.07 -0.66 11.44
N SER A 271 -36.38 -1.92 11.78
CA SER A 271 -35.55 -3.09 11.47
C SER A 271 -35.36 -3.27 9.96
N ARG A 272 -36.42 -3.07 9.15
CA ARG A 272 -36.36 -3.22 7.68
C ARG A 272 -35.58 -2.08 7.03
N ILE A 273 -35.68 -0.86 7.56
CA ILE A 273 -34.88 0.28 7.12
C ILE A 273 -33.40 0.01 7.40
N ALA A 274 -33.08 -0.41 8.63
CA ALA A 274 -31.72 -0.77 9.00
C ALA A 274 -31.16 -1.90 8.13
N GLU A 275 -31.99 -2.87 7.78
CA GLU A 275 -31.61 -3.96 6.88
C GLU A 275 -31.22 -3.48 5.48
N ALA A 276 -32.06 -2.63 4.88
CA ALA A 276 -31.75 -2.02 3.59
C ALA A 276 -30.43 -1.26 3.62
N ILE A 277 -30.13 -0.56 4.73
CA ILE A 277 -28.84 0.10 4.93
C ILE A 277 -27.69 -0.90 5.03
N VAL A 278 -27.84 -1.95 5.86
CA VAL A 278 -26.79 -2.95 6.06
C VAL A 278 -26.45 -3.68 4.77
N ASP A 279 -27.45 -4.13 4.01
CA ASP A 279 -27.22 -4.85 2.75
C ASP A 279 -26.60 -3.95 1.66
N SER A 280 -26.98 -2.67 1.64
CA SER A 280 -26.49 -1.71 0.66
C SER A 280 -25.06 -1.22 0.93
N THR A 281 -24.45 -1.60 2.06
CA THR A 281 -23.19 -1.00 2.52
C THR A 281 -22.18 -2.00 3.11
N THR A 282 -20.93 -1.58 3.26
CA THR A 282 -19.84 -2.40 3.81
C THR A 282 -19.77 -2.37 5.35
N PRO A 283 -19.08 -3.33 6.01
CA PRO A 283 -19.01 -3.43 7.48
C PRO A 283 -18.41 -2.23 8.24
N ASN A 284 -17.67 -1.35 7.58
CA ASN A 284 -17.17 -0.08 8.13
C ASN A 284 -18.29 0.98 8.24
N VAL A 285 -19.47 0.74 7.69
CA VAL A 285 -20.65 1.59 7.91
C VAL A 285 -21.39 1.08 9.15
N LYS A 286 -21.44 1.85 10.23
CA LYS A 286 -22.22 1.56 11.44
C LYS A 286 -23.60 2.20 11.38
N ILE A 287 -24.58 1.60 12.03
CA ILE A 287 -25.93 2.14 12.21
C ILE A 287 -26.09 2.57 13.67
N MET A 288 -26.64 3.76 13.89
CA MET A 288 -26.92 4.34 15.20
C MET A 288 -28.42 4.62 15.35
N PRO A 289 -29.24 3.62 15.78
CA PRO A 289 -30.66 3.82 16.00
C PRO A 289 -30.94 4.79 17.15
N LEU A 290 -31.77 5.79 16.85
CA LEU A 290 -32.24 6.81 17.78
C LEU A 290 -33.76 6.75 17.86
N VAL A 291 -34.28 6.21 18.96
CA VAL A 291 -35.73 6.00 19.14
C VAL A 291 -36.38 7.31 19.59
N THR A 292 -37.39 7.73 18.84
CA THR A 292 -38.14 8.98 19.07
C THR A 292 -39.66 8.80 19.01
N VAL A 293 -40.13 7.56 18.86
CA VAL A 293 -41.55 7.22 18.74
C VAL A 293 -41.90 6.10 19.72
N THR A 294 -43.00 6.24 20.46
CA THR A 294 -43.52 5.18 21.35
C THR A 294 -44.20 4.05 20.54
N GLU A 295 -44.51 2.92 21.18
CA GLU A 295 -45.28 1.83 20.54
C GLU A 295 -46.68 2.28 20.09
N GLU A 296 -47.28 3.25 20.77
CA GLU A 296 -48.57 3.84 20.38
C GLU A 296 -48.44 4.94 19.31
N GLY A 297 -47.23 5.23 18.84
CA GLY A 297 -46.96 6.21 17.79
C GLY A 297 -46.74 7.64 18.28
N TYR A 298 -46.70 7.90 19.60
CA TYR A 298 -46.45 9.26 20.10
C TYR A 298 -44.99 9.65 19.93
N SER A 299 -44.78 10.91 19.56
CA SER A 299 -43.47 11.55 19.52
C SER A 299 -43.56 12.98 20.04
N THR A 300 -42.41 13.54 20.41
CA THR A 300 -42.31 14.93 20.90
C THR A 300 -41.27 15.68 20.09
N ILE A 301 -41.50 16.98 19.89
CA ILE A 301 -40.53 17.89 19.25
C ILE A 301 -39.17 17.77 19.96
N SER A 302 -39.14 17.78 21.29
CA SER A 302 -37.91 17.71 22.08
C SER A 302 -37.13 16.41 21.87
N SER A 303 -37.79 15.26 21.74
CA SER A 303 -37.12 13.98 21.47
C SER A 303 -36.43 13.97 20.11
N ILE A 304 -37.10 14.51 19.08
CA ILE A 304 -36.58 14.61 17.72
C ILE A 304 -35.42 15.60 17.65
N LEU A 305 -35.55 16.78 18.25
CA LEU A 305 -34.46 17.77 18.25
C LEU A 305 -33.23 17.27 19.01
N LYS A 306 -33.42 16.56 20.13
CA LYS A 306 -32.31 15.91 20.84
C LYS A 306 -31.66 14.84 19.97
N ALA A 307 -32.44 13.98 19.30
CA ALA A 307 -31.92 12.94 18.41
C ALA A 307 -31.19 13.53 17.20
N LEU A 308 -31.70 14.61 16.61
CA LEU A 308 -31.07 15.31 15.49
C LEU A 308 -29.77 15.99 15.93
N LYS A 309 -29.77 16.73 17.05
CA LYS A 309 -28.55 17.30 17.63
C LYS A 309 -27.51 16.22 17.93
N TYR A 310 -27.94 15.12 18.54
CA TYR A 310 -27.07 13.99 18.84
C TYR A 310 -26.50 13.34 17.56
N SER A 311 -27.31 13.25 16.50
CA SER A 311 -26.87 12.76 15.19
C SER A 311 -25.86 13.69 14.52
N ILE A 312 -26.05 15.00 14.58
CA ILE A 312 -25.09 15.98 14.04
C ILE A 312 -23.71 15.78 14.68
N GLU A 313 -23.66 15.53 15.99
CA GLU A 313 -22.41 15.34 16.73
C GLU A 313 -21.78 13.96 16.54
N ASN A 314 -22.57 12.92 16.25
CA ASN A 314 -22.12 11.52 16.36
C ASN A 314 -22.28 10.67 15.10
N ALA A 315 -23.01 11.15 14.09
CA ALA A 315 -23.19 10.49 12.80
C ALA A 315 -22.50 11.26 11.66
N ASP A 316 -22.29 10.55 10.57
CA ASP A 316 -21.79 11.09 9.30
C ASP A 316 -22.93 11.32 8.30
N VAL A 317 -24.03 10.56 8.42
CA VAL A 317 -25.26 10.63 7.60
C VAL A 317 -26.47 10.39 8.50
N ILE A 318 -27.56 11.12 8.26
CA ILE A 318 -28.78 11.04 9.07
C ILE A 318 -29.91 10.52 8.19
N CYS A 319 -30.45 9.36 8.54
CA CYS A 319 -31.66 8.78 7.95
C CYS A 319 -32.85 9.14 8.84
N TYR A 320 -33.63 10.13 8.41
CA TYR A 320 -34.80 10.64 9.11
C TYR A 320 -36.06 9.91 8.61
N GLU A 321 -36.71 9.15 9.50
CA GLU A 321 -37.76 8.18 9.14
C GLU A 321 -39.19 8.71 9.33
N LEU A 322 -39.34 9.93 9.86
CA LEU A 322 -40.62 10.51 10.26
C LEU A 322 -41.11 11.56 9.25
N THR A 323 -42.40 11.91 9.34
CA THR A 323 -43.02 12.93 8.47
C THR A 323 -44.08 13.76 9.20
N GLY A 324 -44.40 14.94 8.66
CA GLY A 324 -45.57 15.73 9.05
C GLY A 324 -45.35 16.71 10.21
N LEU A 325 -44.11 16.92 10.64
CA LEU A 325 -43.77 17.77 11.80
C LEU A 325 -43.07 19.07 11.40
N LYS A 326 -43.81 20.02 10.82
CA LYS A 326 -43.25 21.33 10.48
C LYS A 326 -43.12 22.24 11.69
N HIS A 327 -41.90 22.58 12.09
CA HIS A 327 -41.64 23.43 13.25
C HIS A 327 -40.34 24.26 13.11
N GLU A 328 -40.37 25.54 13.52
CA GLU A 328 -39.24 26.48 13.37
C GLU A 328 -37.96 25.98 14.08
N THR A 329 -38.09 25.31 15.22
CA THR A 329 -36.92 24.77 15.93
C THR A 329 -36.28 23.59 15.20
N LEU A 330 -37.04 22.86 14.38
CA LEU A 330 -36.50 21.79 13.54
C LEU A 330 -35.74 22.41 12.36
N ASP A 331 -36.25 23.48 11.74
CA ASP A 331 -35.53 24.24 10.70
C ASP A 331 -34.12 24.66 11.19
N ILE A 332 -34.02 25.22 12.41
CA ILE A 332 -32.73 25.63 13.01
C ILE A 332 -31.72 24.47 13.08
N LEU A 333 -32.17 23.27 13.44
CA LEU A 333 -31.28 22.11 13.54
C LEU A 333 -30.95 21.51 12.17
N LEU A 334 -31.89 21.55 11.21
CA LEU A 334 -31.62 21.14 9.82
C LEU A 334 -30.59 22.06 9.16
N GLU A 335 -30.68 23.37 9.38
CA GLU A 335 -29.65 24.33 8.97
C GLU A 335 -28.31 24.03 9.64
N SER A 336 -28.32 23.73 10.94
CA SER A 336 -27.10 23.37 11.68
C SER A 336 -26.44 22.11 11.08
N ALA A 337 -27.23 21.07 10.79
CA ALA A 337 -26.77 19.86 10.13
C ALA A 337 -26.15 20.15 8.76
N PHE A 338 -26.79 21.02 7.97
CA PHE A 338 -26.29 21.43 6.66
C PHE A 338 -24.92 22.14 6.76
N TYR A 339 -24.79 23.12 7.65
CA TYR A 339 -23.53 23.85 7.86
C TYR A 339 -22.39 22.96 8.38
N GLU A 340 -22.72 21.91 9.14
CA GLU A 340 -21.75 20.92 9.63
C GLU A 340 -21.48 19.77 8.62
N ASN A 341 -21.99 19.86 7.39
CA ASN A 341 -21.87 18.83 6.35
C ASN A 341 -22.38 17.45 6.81
N LYS A 342 -23.54 17.45 7.49
CA LYS A 342 -24.27 16.26 7.94
C LYS A 342 -25.53 16.08 7.08
N PRO A 343 -25.48 15.27 6.01
CA PRO A 343 -26.61 15.07 5.12
C PRO A 343 -27.80 14.47 5.87
N VAL A 344 -28.97 15.10 5.77
CA VAL A 344 -30.24 14.61 6.31
C VAL A 344 -31.07 14.05 5.18
N CYS A 345 -31.08 12.72 5.04
CA CYS A 345 -31.96 12.00 4.13
C CYS A 345 -33.31 11.85 4.81
N SER A 346 -34.35 12.47 4.26
CA SER A 346 -35.68 12.42 4.85
C SER A 346 -36.64 11.71 3.92
N VAL A 347 -37.39 10.77 4.50
CA VAL A 347 -38.38 10.00 3.74
C VAL A 347 -39.45 10.90 3.12
N SER A 348 -39.79 10.60 1.86
CA SER A 348 -40.76 11.34 1.07
C SER A 348 -41.78 10.38 0.46
N SER A 349 -43.04 10.48 0.86
CA SER A 349 -44.13 9.58 0.48
C SER A 349 -45.36 10.32 -0.06
N ASN A 350 -46.36 9.59 -0.51
CA ASN A 350 -47.59 10.15 -1.09
C ASN A 350 -48.56 10.81 -0.08
N ILE A 351 -48.11 11.05 1.15
CA ILE A 351 -48.88 11.74 2.18
C ILE A 351 -48.97 13.25 1.92
N LYS A 352 -49.90 13.91 2.60
CA LYS A 352 -50.19 15.33 2.40
C LYS A 352 -49.05 16.26 2.84
N ASP A 353 -48.37 15.94 3.95
CA ASP A 353 -47.28 16.74 4.50
C ASP A 353 -46.00 15.91 4.60
N ASN A 354 -45.06 16.22 3.73
CA ASN A 354 -43.77 15.53 3.62
C ASN A 354 -42.65 16.23 4.39
N TYR A 355 -42.96 17.20 5.24
CA TYR A 355 -41.91 17.84 6.04
C TYR A 355 -41.26 16.81 7.00
N PRO A 356 -39.91 16.77 7.15
CA PRO A 356 -38.95 17.74 6.63
C PRO A 356 -38.38 17.44 5.24
N ALA A 357 -38.76 16.37 4.53
CA ALA A 357 -38.22 16.08 3.20
C ALA A 357 -38.41 17.22 2.17
N ASN A 358 -39.45 18.02 2.30
CA ASN A 358 -39.65 19.21 1.46
C ASN A 358 -38.89 20.47 1.93
N HIS A 359 -37.99 20.35 2.91
CA HIS A 359 -37.13 21.43 3.38
C HIS A 359 -35.84 21.48 2.54
N GLY A 360 -35.37 22.69 2.20
CA GLY A 360 -34.21 22.87 1.29
C GLY A 360 -32.86 22.43 1.85
N MET A 361 -32.80 21.99 3.11
CA MET A 361 -31.59 21.48 3.78
C MET A 361 -31.61 19.95 3.95
N THR A 362 -32.65 19.27 3.48
CA THR A 362 -32.75 17.80 3.47
C THR A 362 -32.60 17.26 2.06
N ILE A 363 -32.34 15.96 1.97
CA ILE A 363 -32.30 15.21 0.72
C ILE A 363 -33.59 14.38 0.64
N ALA A 364 -34.39 14.63 -0.39
CA ALA A 364 -35.63 13.91 -0.65
C ALA A 364 -35.51 13.05 -1.91
N VAL A 365 -36.09 11.86 -1.84
CA VAL A 365 -36.01 10.86 -2.90
C VAL A 365 -37.39 10.33 -3.24
N SER A 366 -37.67 10.29 -4.54
CA SER A 366 -38.84 9.58 -5.07
C SER A 366 -38.56 8.09 -5.17
N SER A 367 -39.65 7.31 -5.17
CA SER A 367 -39.63 5.86 -5.16
C SER A 367 -39.96 5.26 -6.51
N LEU A 368 -39.10 4.33 -6.95
CA LEU A 368 -39.20 3.67 -8.25
C LEU A 368 -39.56 2.18 -8.13
N ASP A 369 -40.36 1.70 -9.07
CA ASP A 369 -40.63 0.28 -9.29
C ASP A 369 -39.51 -0.40 -10.09
N ARG A 370 -39.69 -1.69 -10.41
CA ARG A 370 -38.71 -2.49 -11.18
C ARG A 370 -38.50 -1.97 -12.60
N GLU A 371 -39.47 -1.28 -13.15
CA GLU A 371 -39.49 -0.73 -14.50
C GLU A 371 -39.05 0.75 -14.55
N ASN A 372 -38.61 1.33 -13.42
CA ASN A 372 -38.27 2.74 -13.25
C ASN A 372 -39.45 3.72 -13.36
N ASN A 373 -40.68 3.26 -13.14
CA ASN A 373 -41.82 4.16 -12.97
C ASN A 373 -41.93 4.62 -11.52
N ILE A 374 -42.52 5.79 -11.32
CA ILE A 374 -42.83 6.33 -9.99
C ILE A 374 -43.92 5.47 -9.33
N CYS A 375 -43.64 5.00 -8.11
CA CYS A 375 -44.58 4.24 -7.30
C CYS A 375 -45.76 5.10 -6.82
N ASP A 376 -46.91 4.49 -6.57
CA ASP A 376 -48.10 5.15 -6.03
C ASP A 376 -47.92 5.71 -4.60
N TYR A 377 -47.01 5.10 -3.83
CA TYR A 377 -46.58 5.56 -2.51
C TYR A 377 -45.46 6.62 -2.54
N SER A 378 -44.92 6.95 -3.72
CA SER A 378 -43.89 7.99 -3.87
C SER A 378 -44.47 9.39 -3.73
N SER A 379 -43.68 10.33 -3.20
CA SER A 379 -43.96 11.74 -3.38
C SER A 379 -43.44 12.29 -4.72
N ASN A 380 -43.81 13.54 -5.00
CA ASN A 380 -43.35 14.35 -6.11
C ASN A 380 -43.30 15.84 -5.71
N GLY A 381 -42.51 16.63 -6.44
CA GLY A 381 -42.37 18.07 -6.31
C GLY A 381 -40.96 18.55 -6.63
N GLU A 382 -40.78 19.87 -6.77
CA GLU A 382 -39.48 20.51 -7.06
C GLU A 382 -38.39 20.25 -6.00
N TYR A 383 -38.80 19.80 -4.82
CA TYR A 383 -37.93 19.46 -3.69
C TYR A 383 -37.30 18.06 -3.82
N ILE A 384 -37.78 17.21 -4.74
CA ILE A 384 -37.18 15.90 -4.99
C ILE A 384 -35.77 16.09 -5.57
N ASP A 385 -34.79 15.42 -4.98
CA ASP A 385 -33.39 15.50 -5.39
C ASP A 385 -32.99 14.35 -6.30
N PHE A 386 -33.45 13.12 -6.02
CA PHE A 386 -33.13 11.91 -6.79
C PHE A 386 -34.31 10.94 -6.80
N ALA A 387 -34.21 9.85 -7.55
CA ALA A 387 -35.19 8.77 -7.51
C ALA A 387 -34.52 7.39 -7.40
N LEU A 388 -34.97 6.57 -6.47
CA LEU A 388 -34.35 5.29 -6.14
C LEU A 388 -35.36 4.13 -6.15
N PRO A 389 -34.95 2.92 -6.59
CA PRO A 389 -35.75 1.71 -6.43
C PRO A 389 -36.08 1.43 -4.96
N SER A 390 -37.32 1.04 -4.69
CA SER A 390 -37.79 0.77 -3.32
C SER A 390 -38.82 -0.36 -3.23
N THR A 391 -38.89 -1.18 -4.28
CA THR A 391 -39.77 -2.36 -4.33
C THR A 391 -38.98 -3.63 -4.05
N ASP A 392 -39.68 -4.62 -3.47
CA ASP A 392 -39.19 -5.98 -3.26
C ASP A 392 -37.98 -6.10 -2.32
N ILE A 393 -38.05 -5.42 -1.19
CA ILE A 393 -37.08 -5.55 -0.11
C ILE A 393 -37.38 -6.82 0.62
N GLU A 394 -36.54 -7.81 0.40
CA GLU A 394 -36.61 -9.09 1.08
C GLU A 394 -36.33 -8.87 2.56
N GLU A 395 -37.23 -9.35 3.42
CA GLU A 395 -37.07 -9.27 4.87
C GLU A 395 -36.28 -10.49 5.36
N ILE A 396 -35.05 -10.26 5.79
CA ILE A 396 -34.13 -11.27 6.35
C ILE A 396 -34.58 -11.71 7.77
N PHE A 397 -35.50 -10.97 8.41
CA PHE A 397 -35.99 -11.25 9.77
C PHE A 397 -36.95 -12.45 9.91
N ASN A 398 -37.38 -13.08 8.81
CA ASN A 398 -38.28 -14.23 8.92
C ASN A 398 -37.52 -15.54 9.25
N LYS A 399 -37.65 -16.04 10.48
CA LYS A 399 -37.17 -17.38 10.90
C LYS A 399 -37.96 -18.54 10.27
N ASN A 400 -39.02 -18.26 9.51
CA ASN A 400 -39.84 -19.26 8.83
C ASN A 400 -39.42 -19.43 7.36
N SER A 401 -39.86 -20.52 6.73
CA SER A 401 -39.56 -20.86 5.33
C SER A 401 -40.23 -19.95 4.27
N THR A 402 -40.66 -18.75 4.64
CA THR A 402 -41.38 -17.80 3.78
C THR A 402 -40.62 -16.49 3.68
N VAL A 403 -40.28 -16.09 2.45
CA VAL A 403 -39.69 -14.77 2.16
C VAL A 403 -40.82 -13.78 1.95
N SER A 404 -40.84 -12.72 2.77
CA SER A 404 -41.70 -11.55 2.57
C SER A 404 -40.91 -10.47 1.86
N ARG A 405 -41.51 -9.87 0.83
CA ARG A 405 -40.94 -8.74 0.09
C ARG A 405 -41.74 -7.48 0.37
N TRP A 406 -41.06 -6.41 0.76
CA TRP A 406 -41.67 -5.16 1.17
C TRP A 406 -41.42 -4.05 0.16
N SER A 407 -42.39 -3.16 0.00
CA SER A 407 -42.29 -1.99 -0.88
C SER A 407 -42.81 -0.76 -0.15
N GLY A 408 -42.06 0.33 -0.19
CA GLY A 408 -42.37 1.55 0.57
C GLY A 408 -41.33 2.65 0.40
N ALA A 409 -41.74 3.91 0.65
CA ALA A 409 -40.90 5.08 0.42
C ALA A 409 -39.69 5.18 1.36
N GLN A 410 -39.82 4.65 2.58
CA GLN A 410 -38.76 4.58 3.59
C GLN A 410 -37.50 3.88 3.08
N TYR A 411 -37.63 3.04 2.06
CA TYR A 411 -36.51 2.30 1.53
C TYR A 411 -35.74 3.04 0.43
N SER A 412 -36.39 3.95 -0.31
CA SER A 412 -35.66 4.95 -1.11
C SER A 412 -34.82 5.83 -0.17
N ASN A 413 -35.36 6.20 0.99
CA ASN A 413 -34.65 6.96 2.02
C ASN A 413 -33.43 6.19 2.57
N ALA A 414 -33.63 4.91 2.92
CA ALA A 414 -32.53 4.02 3.32
C ALA A 414 -31.46 3.89 2.23
N GLY A 415 -31.89 3.75 0.97
CA GLY A 415 -31.01 3.64 -0.19
C GLY A 415 -30.15 4.89 -0.39
N ILE A 416 -30.72 6.09 -0.32
CA ILE A 416 -29.93 7.32 -0.50
C ILE A 416 -28.96 7.54 0.67
N ALA A 417 -29.38 7.25 1.91
CA ALA A 417 -28.50 7.29 3.07
C ALA A 417 -27.33 6.30 2.92
N SER A 418 -27.59 5.12 2.34
CA SER A 418 -26.59 4.11 2.05
C SER A 418 -25.58 4.58 1.01
N ILE A 419 -26.04 5.11 -0.12
CA ILE A 419 -25.15 5.65 -1.16
C ILE A 419 -24.26 6.72 -0.57
N ILE A 420 -24.83 7.69 0.16
CA ILE A 420 -24.06 8.78 0.75
C ILE A 420 -23.04 8.24 1.75
N SER A 421 -23.40 7.22 2.54
CA SER A 421 -22.45 6.57 3.45
C SER A 421 -21.27 5.94 2.72
N LEU A 422 -21.49 5.31 1.55
CA LEU A 422 -20.44 4.74 0.69
C LEU A 422 -19.55 5.81 0.07
N VAL A 423 -20.11 6.94 -0.37
CA VAL A 423 -19.32 8.09 -0.83
C VAL A 423 -18.40 8.59 0.29
N LYS A 424 -18.93 8.71 1.50
CA LYS A 424 -18.16 9.19 2.65
C LYS A 424 -17.09 8.20 3.14
N THR A 425 -17.09 6.92 2.74
CA THR A 425 -16.01 5.99 3.16
C THR A 425 -14.64 6.40 2.64
N TYR A 426 -14.57 7.08 1.49
CA TYR A 426 -13.33 7.61 0.93
C TYR A 426 -13.29 9.14 0.87
N ASN A 427 -14.38 9.81 1.25
CA ASN A 427 -14.46 11.26 1.40
C ASN A 427 -15.24 11.64 2.67
N LYS A 428 -14.71 11.28 3.84
CA LYS A 428 -15.43 11.40 5.13
C LYS A 428 -15.87 12.83 5.44
N ASP A 429 -15.01 13.80 5.13
CA ASP A 429 -15.25 15.23 5.36
C ASP A 429 -15.87 15.95 4.14
N GLY A 430 -16.29 15.18 3.13
CA GLY A 430 -16.92 15.72 1.92
C GLY A 430 -18.15 16.56 2.24
N THR A 431 -18.28 17.69 1.56
CA THR A 431 -19.41 18.60 1.76
C THR A 431 -20.68 18.01 1.15
N ILE A 432 -21.84 18.54 1.55
CA ILE A 432 -23.12 18.16 0.93
C ILE A 432 -23.09 18.45 -0.58
N LEU A 433 -22.41 19.53 -1.00
CA LEU A 433 -22.26 19.86 -2.41
C LEU A 433 -21.40 18.83 -3.17
N ASP A 434 -20.30 18.36 -2.57
CA ASP A 434 -19.46 17.31 -3.17
C ASP A 434 -20.26 16.03 -3.39
N ILE A 435 -21.08 15.66 -2.39
CA ILE A 435 -21.98 14.52 -2.48
C ILE A 435 -22.99 14.71 -3.61
N TYR A 436 -23.68 15.85 -3.69
CA TYR A 436 -24.65 16.12 -4.76
C TYR A 436 -24.03 16.06 -6.15
N ASN A 437 -22.84 16.65 -6.33
CA ASN A 437 -22.14 16.61 -7.61
C ASN A 437 -21.76 15.18 -8.00
N PHE A 438 -21.20 14.41 -7.05
CA PHE A 438 -20.87 13.02 -7.29
C PHE A 438 -22.10 12.18 -7.66
N LEU A 439 -23.20 12.32 -6.92
CA LEU A 439 -24.44 11.58 -7.22
C LEU A 439 -25.02 11.96 -8.58
N ARG A 440 -25.04 13.26 -8.91
CA ARG A 440 -25.54 13.76 -10.19
C ARG A 440 -24.72 13.27 -11.37
N ASP A 441 -23.40 13.25 -11.26
CA ASP A 441 -22.50 12.78 -12.32
C ASP A 441 -22.69 11.29 -12.64
N TYR A 442 -23.16 10.51 -11.66
CA TYR A 442 -23.48 9.09 -11.78
C TYR A 442 -24.98 8.79 -11.92
N SER A 443 -25.83 9.80 -12.06
CA SER A 443 -27.27 9.59 -12.20
C SER A 443 -27.67 9.34 -13.64
N ILE A 444 -28.54 8.34 -13.82
CA ILE A 444 -29.28 8.15 -15.06
C ILE A 444 -30.45 9.13 -15.02
N ASP A 445 -30.43 10.11 -15.93
CA ASP A 445 -31.52 11.06 -16.12
C ASP A 445 -32.80 10.31 -16.59
N LEU A 446 -33.87 10.46 -15.82
CA LEU A 446 -35.17 9.81 -16.04
C LEU A 446 -36.22 10.92 -16.14
N GLY A 447 -37.17 10.78 -17.06
CA GLY A 447 -38.23 11.77 -17.21
C GLY A 447 -37.83 12.93 -18.15
N GLU A 448 -37.98 14.16 -17.67
CA GLU A 448 -37.62 15.35 -18.44
C GLU A 448 -36.13 15.62 -18.31
N HIS A 449 -35.47 16.10 -19.38
CA HIS A 449 -34.03 16.31 -19.36
C HIS A 449 -33.60 17.31 -18.26
N GLY A 450 -32.73 16.88 -17.36
CA GLY A 450 -32.24 17.67 -16.23
C GLY A 450 -33.03 17.41 -14.95
N LYS A 451 -32.95 18.34 -13.98
CA LYS A 451 -33.70 18.19 -12.73
C LYS A 451 -35.20 18.33 -13.01
N ASP A 452 -36.00 17.35 -12.60
CA ASP A 452 -37.47 17.43 -12.66
C ASP A 452 -38.17 17.06 -11.34
N SER A 453 -39.47 17.34 -11.26
CA SER A 453 -40.27 17.18 -10.04
C SER A 453 -40.64 15.73 -9.69
N LYS A 454 -40.31 14.75 -10.54
CA LYS A 454 -40.61 13.33 -10.32
C LYS A 454 -39.36 12.53 -10.03
N PHE A 455 -38.29 12.78 -10.77
CA PHE A 455 -37.07 12.01 -10.71
C PHE A 455 -35.90 12.78 -10.09
N GLY A 456 -36.08 14.07 -9.79
CA GLY A 456 -34.99 14.93 -9.35
C GLY A 456 -33.91 14.98 -10.41
N TYR A 457 -32.65 14.78 -10.04
CA TYR A 457 -31.51 14.64 -10.97
C TYR A 457 -31.42 13.26 -11.64
N GLY A 458 -32.38 12.37 -11.39
CA GLY A 458 -32.41 11.02 -11.91
C GLY A 458 -32.08 9.96 -10.86
N MET A 459 -31.79 8.75 -11.35
CA MET A 459 -31.47 7.58 -10.52
C MET A 459 -29.95 7.37 -10.46
N PRO A 460 -29.29 7.52 -9.30
CA PRO A 460 -27.87 7.17 -9.14
C PRO A 460 -27.59 5.74 -9.60
N ASN A 461 -26.53 5.54 -10.39
CA ASN A 461 -26.13 4.22 -10.88
C ASN A 461 -24.61 4.07 -10.91
N PHE A 462 -24.09 3.16 -10.09
CA PHE A 462 -22.66 2.92 -9.89
C PHE A 462 -22.16 1.64 -10.55
N SER A 463 -22.94 1.01 -11.43
CA SER A 463 -22.51 -0.22 -12.12
C SER A 463 -21.26 -0.01 -12.99
N GLY A 464 -21.02 1.21 -13.45
CA GLY A 464 -19.84 1.60 -14.23
C GLY A 464 -18.72 2.28 -13.42
N LEU A 465 -18.91 2.47 -12.11
CA LEU A 465 -17.97 3.19 -11.25
C LEU A 465 -16.62 2.46 -11.17
N LYS A 466 -15.52 3.21 -11.17
CA LYS A 466 -14.15 2.70 -10.97
C LYS A 466 -13.48 3.41 -9.80
N ILE A 467 -12.43 2.79 -9.26
CA ILE A 467 -11.64 3.40 -8.19
C ILE A 467 -11.04 4.76 -8.61
N SER A 468 -10.63 4.90 -9.88
CA SER A 468 -10.12 6.15 -10.46
C SER A 468 -11.15 7.27 -10.47
N ASP A 469 -12.45 6.97 -10.31
CA ASP A 469 -13.51 7.96 -10.25
C ASP A 469 -13.73 8.49 -8.83
N ILE A 470 -13.43 7.66 -7.83
CA ILE A 470 -13.55 8.00 -6.40
C ILE A 470 -12.29 8.70 -5.91
N ASP A 471 -11.12 8.17 -6.26
CA ASP A 471 -9.86 8.64 -5.72
C ASP A 471 -9.09 9.52 -6.72
N LYS A 472 -8.95 10.78 -6.33
CA LYS A 472 -8.27 11.82 -7.11
C LYS A 472 -6.99 12.31 -6.45
N LYS A 473 -6.65 11.79 -5.26
CA LYS A 473 -5.50 12.25 -4.50
C LYS A 473 -4.28 11.39 -4.87
N VAL A 474 -3.12 12.04 -5.03
CA VAL A 474 -1.86 11.33 -5.28
C VAL A 474 -1.25 10.84 -3.97
N PRO A 475 -0.44 9.76 -4.01
CA PRO A 475 0.37 9.37 -2.86
C PRO A 475 1.33 10.48 -2.42
N GLU A 476 1.63 10.54 -1.13
CA GLU A 476 2.54 11.51 -0.54
C GLU A 476 3.79 10.82 0.03
N PHE A 477 4.98 11.35 -0.26
CA PHE A 477 6.22 10.88 0.37
C PHE A 477 6.33 11.45 1.78
N THR A 478 6.53 10.60 2.78
CA THR A 478 6.72 11.00 4.18
C THR A 478 8.18 10.91 4.61
N GLU A 479 8.96 9.97 4.05
CA GLU A 479 10.40 9.85 4.30
C GLU A 479 11.10 9.33 3.04
N ILE A 480 12.23 9.95 2.70
CA ILE A 480 13.22 9.35 1.78
C ILE A 480 14.58 9.56 2.43
N SER A 481 15.28 8.48 2.77
CA SER A 481 16.55 8.55 3.49
C SER A 481 17.59 7.57 2.92
N PHE A 482 18.83 8.04 2.83
CA PHE A 482 19.98 7.28 2.34
C PHE A 482 21.28 7.96 2.81
N GLU A 483 22.37 7.20 2.89
CA GLU A 483 23.71 7.69 3.27
C GLU A 483 24.48 8.17 2.04
N ASN A 484 25.01 9.40 2.06
CA ASN A 484 25.73 10.01 0.93
C ASN A 484 27.06 10.67 1.33
N GLU A 485 27.46 10.56 2.60
CA GLU A 485 28.66 11.16 3.14
C GLU A 485 29.88 10.24 3.06
N THR A 486 29.69 8.92 3.12
CA THR A 486 30.75 7.91 3.06
C THR A 486 30.74 7.11 1.75
N TRP A 487 31.90 6.61 1.34
CA TRP A 487 32.02 5.63 0.26
C TRP A 487 31.54 4.25 0.72
N GLU A 488 30.72 3.59 -0.09
CA GLU A 488 30.18 2.24 0.18
C GLU A 488 30.03 1.45 -1.13
N VAL A 489 30.04 0.11 -1.05
CA VAL A 489 29.87 -0.75 -2.23
C VAL A 489 28.46 -0.73 -2.80
N LEU A 490 27.48 -0.38 -1.97
CA LEU A 490 26.08 -0.14 -2.33
C LEU A 490 25.47 0.83 -1.32
N LYS A 491 24.45 1.60 -1.73
CA LYS A 491 23.62 2.41 -0.83
C LYS A 491 22.28 1.75 -0.58
N GLN A 492 21.76 1.89 0.64
CA GLN A 492 20.40 1.55 0.99
C GLN A 492 19.54 2.82 0.96
N VAL A 493 18.56 2.87 0.05
CA VAL A 493 17.59 3.95 -0.05
C VAL A 493 16.27 3.50 0.56
N LYS A 494 15.89 4.13 1.67
CA LYS A 494 14.59 3.94 2.30
C LYS A 494 13.56 4.89 1.69
N ILE A 495 12.38 4.37 1.41
CA ILE A 495 11.24 5.12 0.86
C ILE A 495 10.02 4.81 1.73
N VAL A 496 9.45 5.86 2.30
CA VAL A 496 8.18 5.81 3.01
C VAL A 496 7.20 6.76 2.34
N ALA A 497 6.03 6.24 2.00
CA ALA A 497 4.95 6.99 1.39
C ALA A 497 3.60 6.55 1.95
N ASN A 498 2.63 7.44 1.93
CA ASN A 498 1.26 7.14 2.35
C ASN A 498 0.24 7.58 1.30
N ASP A 499 -0.94 6.99 1.39
CA ASP A 499 -2.08 7.30 0.53
C ASP A 499 -3.39 7.25 1.32
N ASN A 500 -4.41 8.00 0.89
CA ASN A 500 -5.73 8.01 1.53
C ASN A 500 -6.47 6.69 1.32
N ILE A 501 -6.27 6.00 0.20
CA ILE A 501 -6.82 4.67 -0.04
C ILE A 501 -5.69 3.67 0.11
N ARG A 502 -4.97 3.33 -0.96
CA ARG A 502 -3.86 2.37 -0.94
C ARG A 502 -2.91 2.56 -2.12
N ILE A 503 -1.65 2.28 -1.84
CA ILE A 503 -0.56 2.17 -2.79
C ILE A 503 -0.57 0.79 -3.45
N ASN A 504 -0.35 0.77 -4.77
CA ASN A 504 -0.32 -0.43 -5.59
C ASN A 504 1.11 -0.84 -6.00
N LYS A 505 1.90 0.14 -6.45
CA LYS A 505 3.23 -0.14 -7.03
C LYS A 505 4.16 1.05 -6.88
N TRP A 506 5.45 0.79 -6.99
CA TRP A 506 6.50 1.80 -6.90
C TRP A 506 7.67 1.45 -7.84
N ALA A 507 8.53 2.41 -8.14
CA ALA A 507 9.74 2.18 -8.93
C ALA A 507 10.85 3.16 -8.54
N ILE A 508 12.10 2.77 -8.84
CA ILE A 508 13.26 3.65 -8.79
C ILE A 508 13.95 3.53 -10.15
N THR A 509 14.06 4.61 -10.89
CA THR A 509 14.61 4.59 -12.26
C THR A 509 15.64 5.71 -12.44
N LYS A 510 16.51 5.60 -13.44
CA LYS A 510 17.39 6.70 -13.87
C LYS A 510 16.75 7.61 -14.92
N ASN A 511 15.58 7.24 -15.42
CA ASN A 511 14.85 7.97 -16.46
C ASN A 511 13.84 8.92 -15.80
N GLU A 512 13.78 10.16 -16.29
CA GLU A 512 12.85 11.18 -15.77
C GLU A 512 11.38 10.89 -16.14
N GLY A 513 11.14 10.12 -17.20
CA GLY A 513 9.78 9.73 -17.62
C GLY A 513 9.16 8.65 -16.72
N GLU A 514 7.85 8.44 -16.90
CA GLU A 514 7.12 7.38 -16.20
C GLU A 514 7.79 6.00 -16.43
N PRO A 515 7.93 5.16 -15.37
CA PRO A 515 8.53 3.85 -15.49
C PRO A 515 7.79 2.98 -16.50
N LYS A 516 8.56 2.22 -17.29
CA LYS A 516 8.01 1.19 -18.17
C LYS A 516 7.34 0.09 -17.36
N GLN A 517 6.47 -0.69 -17.99
CA GLN A 517 5.66 -1.70 -17.32
C GLN A 517 6.50 -2.72 -16.52
N ASP A 518 7.69 -3.06 -17.02
CA ASP A 518 8.65 -3.99 -16.41
C ASP A 518 9.54 -3.36 -15.32
N GLU A 519 9.57 -2.02 -15.22
CA GLU A 519 10.33 -1.29 -14.19
C GLU A 519 9.52 -1.11 -12.89
N TRP A 520 8.20 -1.31 -12.95
CA TRP A 520 7.32 -1.22 -11.79
C TRP A 520 7.44 -2.44 -10.87
N ASN A 521 7.65 -2.16 -9.58
CA ASN A 521 7.54 -3.15 -8.52
C ASN A 521 6.09 -3.14 -8.00
N ILE A 522 5.32 -4.16 -8.39
CA ILE A 522 3.93 -4.36 -7.94
C ILE A 522 3.94 -4.97 -6.53
N LEU A 523 3.18 -4.36 -5.61
CA LEU A 523 3.05 -4.90 -4.26
C LEU A 523 2.22 -6.18 -4.26
N GLN A 524 2.67 -7.19 -3.50
CA GLN A 524 1.89 -8.42 -3.32
C GLN A 524 0.59 -8.16 -2.55
N SER A 525 0.62 -7.20 -1.64
CA SER A 525 -0.52 -6.72 -0.87
C SER A 525 -0.50 -5.20 -0.90
N ILE A 526 -1.55 -4.60 -1.48
CA ILE A 526 -1.74 -3.15 -1.48
C ILE A 526 -1.80 -2.61 -0.05
N THR A 527 -1.29 -1.41 0.18
CA THR A 527 -1.13 -0.83 1.53
C THR A 527 -1.35 0.68 1.53
N PRO A 528 -2.00 1.28 2.55
CA PRO A 528 -2.05 2.73 2.70
C PRO A 528 -0.70 3.33 3.09
N ASN A 529 0.23 2.52 3.61
CA ASN A 529 1.55 2.95 4.06
C ASN A 529 2.62 2.06 3.43
N LEU A 530 3.39 2.62 2.50
CA LEU A 530 4.57 2.01 1.91
C LEU A 530 5.77 2.29 2.82
N ASP A 531 6.52 1.26 3.18
CA ASP A 531 7.83 1.37 3.85
C ASP A 531 8.73 0.29 3.24
N ILE A 532 9.69 0.71 2.42
CA ILE A 532 10.58 -0.17 1.67
C ILE A 532 12.01 0.37 1.71
N THR A 533 12.97 -0.53 1.54
CA THR A 533 14.38 -0.19 1.36
C THR A 533 14.92 -0.89 0.12
N ARG A 534 15.70 -0.18 -0.69
CA ARG A 534 16.33 -0.72 -1.90
C ARG A 534 17.80 -0.40 -2.02
N GLU A 535 18.51 -1.36 -2.61
CA GLU A 535 19.94 -1.28 -2.88
C GLU A 535 20.20 -0.57 -4.20
N ILE A 536 21.11 0.41 -4.16
CA ILE A 536 21.60 1.14 -5.32
C ILE A 536 23.10 0.90 -5.43
N THR A 537 23.52 0.41 -6.60
CA THR A 537 24.90 -0.03 -6.88
C THR A 537 25.63 0.86 -7.87
N GLU A 538 25.04 1.99 -8.26
CA GLU A 538 25.65 2.91 -9.21
C GLU A 538 25.40 4.36 -8.79
N ASN A 539 26.39 5.22 -8.99
CA ASN A 539 26.22 6.65 -8.82
C ASN A 539 25.26 7.22 -9.87
N GLY A 540 24.54 8.26 -9.50
CA GLY A 540 23.74 9.05 -10.42
C GLY A 540 22.45 9.61 -9.83
N LYS A 541 21.71 10.29 -10.70
CA LYS A 541 20.38 10.81 -10.41
C LYS A 541 19.33 9.70 -10.60
N TYR A 542 18.44 9.57 -9.63
CA TYR A 542 17.33 8.60 -9.64
C TYR A 542 15.99 9.31 -9.43
N TYR A 543 14.93 8.71 -9.96
CA TYR A 543 13.54 9.13 -9.81
C TYR A 543 12.75 8.02 -9.13
N ILE A 544 12.18 8.33 -7.99
CA ILE A 544 11.35 7.44 -7.19
C ILE A 544 9.90 7.72 -7.55
N TRP A 545 9.18 6.68 -7.97
CA TRP A 545 7.78 6.74 -8.37
C TRP A 545 6.95 5.90 -7.42
N VAL A 546 5.78 6.41 -7.04
CA VAL A 546 4.76 5.67 -6.28
C VAL A 546 3.42 5.90 -6.96
N GLN A 547 2.70 4.80 -7.22
CA GLN A 547 1.35 4.83 -7.81
C GLN A 547 0.35 4.16 -6.86
N ASP A 548 -0.78 4.81 -6.65
CA ASP A 548 -1.91 4.23 -5.92
C ASP A 548 -2.68 3.19 -6.74
N THR A 549 -3.78 2.67 -6.19
CA THR A 549 -4.68 1.75 -6.89
C THR A 549 -5.59 2.43 -7.91
N ALA A 550 -5.75 3.75 -7.83
CA ALA A 550 -6.50 4.58 -8.77
C ALA A 550 -5.72 4.97 -10.02
N GLY A 551 -4.40 4.79 -9.99
CA GLY A 551 -3.47 5.16 -11.06
C GLY A 551 -2.85 6.56 -10.89
N ASN A 552 -3.08 7.25 -9.76
CA ASN A 552 -2.44 8.53 -9.51
C ASN A 552 -0.98 8.32 -9.09
N ASN A 553 -0.09 9.18 -9.59
CA ASN A 553 1.36 9.04 -9.44
C ASN A 553 1.95 10.22 -8.68
N THR A 554 2.94 9.92 -7.86
CA THR A 554 3.88 10.92 -7.31
C THR A 554 5.31 10.54 -7.67
N VAL A 555 6.16 11.54 -7.90
CA VAL A 555 7.56 11.35 -8.27
C VAL A 555 8.47 12.27 -7.46
N LYS A 556 9.62 11.75 -7.05
CA LYS A 556 10.67 12.52 -6.38
C LYS A 556 12.05 12.12 -6.87
N ASP A 557 12.90 13.08 -7.19
CA ASP A 557 14.28 12.82 -7.56
C ASP A 557 15.24 12.84 -6.36
N ILE A 558 16.26 11.99 -6.43
CA ILE A 558 17.39 11.93 -5.49
C ILE A 558 18.71 11.83 -6.27
N GLN A 559 19.78 12.31 -5.65
CA GLN A 559 21.15 12.14 -6.16
C GLN A 559 21.89 11.17 -5.24
N VAL A 560 22.30 10.02 -5.78
CA VAL A 560 23.10 9.01 -5.08
C VAL A 560 24.53 9.10 -5.57
N ASP A 561 25.45 9.35 -4.64
CA ASP A 561 26.88 9.47 -4.89
C ASP A 561 27.66 8.54 -3.96
N LYS A 562 28.98 8.47 -4.17
CA LYS A 562 29.92 7.70 -3.34
C LYS A 562 29.61 6.20 -3.26
N VAL A 563 29.12 5.62 -4.36
CA VAL A 563 29.07 4.18 -4.58
C VAL A 563 30.29 3.75 -5.38
N ASP A 564 30.99 2.72 -4.91
CA ASP A 564 32.08 2.10 -5.66
C ASP A 564 32.06 0.58 -5.49
N ASN A 565 31.80 -0.12 -6.59
CA ASN A 565 31.84 -1.59 -6.67
C ASN A 565 32.78 -2.09 -7.76
N LYS A 566 33.67 -1.22 -8.26
CA LYS A 566 34.52 -1.53 -9.40
C LYS A 566 35.96 -1.71 -8.93
N PRO A 567 36.59 -2.85 -9.28
CA PRO A 567 38.00 -3.02 -9.03
C PRO A 567 38.89 -1.95 -9.68
N PRO A 568 40.04 -1.58 -9.07
CA PRO A 568 41.04 -0.73 -9.69
C PRO A 568 41.52 -1.24 -11.04
N LYS A 569 41.80 -0.32 -11.97
CA LYS A 569 42.40 -0.65 -13.25
C LYS A 569 43.93 -0.68 -13.14
N ILE A 570 44.51 -1.84 -13.40
CA ILE A 570 45.96 -2.06 -13.32
C ILE A 570 46.63 -1.86 -14.70
N ALA A 571 47.81 -1.22 -14.71
CA ALA A 571 48.71 -1.11 -15.86
C ALA A 571 50.14 -1.46 -15.45
N TYR A 572 50.99 -1.85 -16.40
CA TYR A 572 52.37 -2.22 -16.12
C TYR A 572 53.35 -1.83 -17.23
N THR A 573 54.63 -1.76 -16.86
CA THR A 573 55.77 -1.68 -17.78
C THR A 573 56.86 -2.68 -17.35
N ILE A 574 57.68 -3.15 -18.28
CA ILE A 574 58.83 -4.01 -18.00
C ILE A 574 60.10 -3.24 -18.36
N ASN A 575 60.88 -2.85 -17.36
CA ASN A 575 62.19 -2.25 -17.57
C ASN A 575 63.23 -3.34 -17.85
N LYS A 576 63.87 -3.25 -19.04
CA LYS A 576 64.85 -4.22 -19.54
C LYS A 576 66.31 -3.73 -19.43
N ASP A 577 66.56 -2.56 -18.84
CA ASP A 577 67.91 -1.97 -18.74
C ASP A 577 68.89 -2.90 -18.02
N THR A 578 68.39 -3.67 -17.06
CA THR A 578 69.15 -4.62 -16.24
C THR A 578 69.17 -6.05 -16.81
N LEU A 579 68.64 -6.27 -18.02
CA LEU A 579 68.54 -7.63 -18.60
C LEU A 579 69.93 -8.29 -18.72
N ASN A 580 70.97 -7.51 -19.02
CA ASN A 580 72.36 -7.98 -19.07
C ASN A 580 72.93 -8.40 -17.70
N GLU A 581 72.30 -7.94 -16.61
CA GLU A 581 72.62 -8.35 -15.23
C GLU A 581 71.79 -9.58 -14.79
N GLY A 582 70.95 -10.13 -15.68
CA GLY A 582 70.18 -11.35 -15.46
C GLY A 582 68.83 -11.14 -14.78
N TYR A 583 68.29 -9.91 -14.76
CA TYR A 583 66.95 -9.63 -14.22
C TYR A 583 66.25 -8.47 -14.94
N VAL A 584 64.93 -8.42 -14.87
CA VAL A 584 64.11 -7.28 -15.30
C VAL A 584 63.20 -6.86 -14.16
N THR A 585 62.78 -5.60 -14.18
CA THR A 585 61.87 -5.06 -13.16
C THR A 585 60.52 -4.76 -13.81
N ILE A 586 59.47 -5.36 -13.27
CA ILE A 586 58.09 -5.02 -13.59
C ILE A 586 57.72 -3.81 -12.72
N ASN A 587 57.24 -2.72 -13.32
CA ASN A 587 56.65 -1.60 -12.60
C ASN A 587 55.14 -1.60 -12.87
N VAL A 588 54.35 -1.52 -11.81
CA VAL A 588 52.89 -1.59 -11.84
C VAL A 588 52.33 -0.27 -11.33
N THR A 589 51.28 0.20 -11.99
CA THR A 589 50.45 1.33 -11.55
C THR A 589 49.00 0.88 -11.54
N ALA A 590 48.21 1.45 -10.64
CA ALA A 590 46.77 1.28 -10.63
C ALA A 590 46.09 2.65 -10.64
N GLU A 591 44.88 2.70 -11.16
CA GLU A 591 44.01 3.87 -11.09
C GLU A 591 42.61 3.42 -10.69
N ASP A 592 42.03 4.11 -9.71
CA ASP A 592 40.62 4.04 -9.39
C ASP A 592 40.03 5.46 -9.37
N LEU A 593 38.90 5.66 -10.06
CA LEU A 593 38.26 6.97 -10.23
C LEU A 593 37.14 7.22 -9.22
N GLU A 594 36.76 6.21 -8.44
CA GLU A 594 35.63 6.24 -7.53
C GLU A 594 36.16 6.40 -6.08
N SER A 595 36.22 5.34 -5.28
CA SER A 595 36.70 5.44 -3.88
C SER A 595 38.21 5.69 -3.78
N GLY A 596 38.94 5.54 -4.87
CA GLY A 596 40.39 5.69 -4.95
C GLY A 596 41.11 4.45 -4.41
N LEU A 597 42.43 4.42 -4.59
CA LEU A 597 43.25 3.28 -4.17
C LEU A 597 43.39 3.19 -2.65
N TYR A 598 43.54 1.96 -2.16
CA TYR A 598 43.98 1.69 -0.80
C TYR A 598 45.39 2.26 -0.55
N ASP A 599 45.71 2.62 0.70
CA ASP A 599 47.03 3.15 1.07
C ASP A 599 48.20 2.20 0.74
N SER A 600 47.91 0.89 0.64
CA SER A 600 48.90 -0.15 0.27
C SER A 600 48.33 -1.05 -0.84
N PRO A 601 48.20 -0.54 -2.07
CA PRO A 601 47.25 -1.06 -3.04
C PRO A 601 47.80 -2.20 -3.90
N PHE A 602 48.99 -2.75 -3.66
CA PHE A 602 49.58 -3.78 -4.53
C PHE A 602 49.91 -5.07 -3.79
N SER A 603 49.59 -6.22 -4.42
CA SER A 603 49.93 -7.55 -3.94
C SER A 603 50.32 -8.48 -5.09
N TRP A 604 51.22 -9.43 -4.81
CA TRP A 604 51.63 -10.47 -5.76
C TRP A 604 51.10 -11.87 -5.38
N ASP A 605 50.48 -12.00 -4.21
CA ASP A 605 49.96 -13.26 -3.66
C ASP A 605 48.51 -13.14 -3.18
N ASN A 606 47.89 -11.97 -3.37
CA ASN A 606 46.55 -11.60 -2.88
C ASN A 606 46.40 -11.77 -1.36
N ARG A 607 47.48 -11.57 -0.60
CA ARG A 607 47.51 -11.71 0.86
C ARG A 607 48.34 -10.61 1.52
N ILE A 608 49.50 -10.32 0.96
CA ILE A 608 50.43 -9.31 1.47
C ILE A 608 50.33 -8.07 0.59
N TRP A 609 49.87 -6.98 1.18
CA TRP A 609 49.59 -5.71 0.51
C TRP A 609 50.61 -4.65 0.93
N SER A 610 51.20 -3.92 -0.03
CA SER A 610 52.20 -2.88 0.23
C SER A 610 52.38 -1.96 -0.98
N GLN A 611 52.71 -0.69 -0.74
CA GLN A 611 53.15 0.22 -1.80
C GLN A 611 54.46 -0.24 -2.47
N GLU A 612 55.33 -0.93 -1.73
CA GLU A 612 56.60 -1.46 -2.25
C GLU A 612 56.39 -2.56 -3.31
N ASN A 613 55.23 -3.23 -3.28
CA ASN A 613 54.85 -4.24 -4.26
C ASN A 613 54.47 -3.65 -5.63
N SER A 614 54.47 -2.31 -5.79
CA SER A 614 54.35 -1.64 -7.10
C SER A 614 55.50 -1.99 -8.06
N THR A 615 56.57 -2.62 -7.56
CA THR A 615 57.64 -3.16 -8.39
C THR A 615 57.94 -4.61 -8.05
N ARG A 616 58.38 -5.40 -9.03
CA ARG A 616 58.87 -6.76 -8.81
C ARG A 616 60.05 -7.06 -9.71
N VAL A 617 61.15 -7.48 -9.10
CA VAL A 617 62.31 -8.02 -9.80
C VAL A 617 62.03 -9.48 -10.14
N VAL A 618 62.15 -9.81 -11.43
CA VAL A 618 61.98 -11.16 -11.94
C VAL A 618 63.24 -11.59 -12.70
N LYS A 619 63.58 -12.87 -12.66
CA LYS A 619 64.84 -13.44 -13.19
C LYS A 619 64.62 -14.58 -14.18
N GLU A 620 63.37 -14.91 -14.48
CA GLU A 620 62.98 -16.00 -15.36
C GLU A 620 61.73 -15.62 -16.14
N ASN A 621 61.49 -16.29 -17.27
CA ASN A 621 60.27 -16.09 -18.04
C ASN A 621 59.09 -16.73 -17.29
N GLY A 622 57.92 -16.12 -17.39
CA GLY A 622 56.71 -16.60 -16.72
C GLY A 622 55.53 -15.65 -16.85
N ILE A 623 54.40 -16.07 -16.30
CA ILE A 623 53.21 -15.25 -16.14
C ILE A 623 53.12 -14.87 -14.66
N TYR A 624 53.23 -13.58 -14.36
CA TYR A 624 53.21 -13.03 -13.01
C TYR A 624 51.88 -12.31 -12.77
N THR A 625 51.12 -12.74 -11.77
CA THR A 625 49.84 -12.12 -11.42
C THR A 625 50.04 -11.04 -10.37
N VAL A 626 49.58 -9.82 -10.66
CA VAL A 626 49.52 -8.73 -9.70
C VAL A 626 48.07 -8.38 -9.39
N TYR A 627 47.82 -8.00 -8.14
CA TYR A 627 46.53 -7.58 -7.64
C TYR A 627 46.60 -6.13 -7.19
N SER A 628 45.47 -5.41 -7.29
CA SER A 628 45.33 -4.09 -6.72
C SER A 628 44.01 -3.88 -6.00
N GLU A 629 44.03 -3.22 -4.84
CA GLU A 629 42.87 -3.01 -3.95
C GLU A 629 42.53 -1.52 -3.83
N ASP A 630 41.24 -1.20 -3.87
CA ASP A 630 40.72 0.15 -3.60
C ASP A 630 40.38 0.38 -2.12
N ASN A 631 39.88 1.56 -1.76
CA ASN A 631 39.51 1.89 -0.38
C ASN A 631 38.29 1.12 0.16
N LEU A 632 37.56 0.39 -0.68
CA LEU A 632 36.41 -0.42 -0.30
C LEU A 632 36.67 -1.93 -0.36
N GLY A 633 37.88 -2.34 -0.71
CA GLY A 633 38.29 -3.73 -0.81
C GLY A 633 37.93 -4.41 -2.14
N ASN A 634 37.57 -3.66 -3.20
CA ASN A 634 37.43 -4.26 -4.53
C ASN A 634 38.83 -4.55 -5.08
N VAL A 635 39.03 -5.78 -5.57
CA VAL A 635 40.35 -6.26 -6.00
C VAL A 635 40.40 -6.48 -7.51
N GLY A 636 41.30 -5.77 -8.19
CA GLY A 636 41.65 -5.98 -9.59
C GLY A 636 42.76 -7.04 -9.70
N GLU A 637 42.76 -7.80 -10.80
CA GLU A 637 43.77 -8.82 -11.11
C GLU A 637 44.31 -8.60 -12.52
N LEU A 638 45.64 -8.65 -12.69
CA LEU A 638 46.28 -8.59 -14.00
C LEU A 638 47.43 -9.59 -14.12
N ASP A 639 47.37 -10.42 -15.16
CA ASP A 639 48.45 -11.32 -15.55
C ASP A 639 49.46 -10.60 -16.46
N ILE A 640 50.72 -10.60 -16.03
CA ILE A 640 51.84 -9.96 -16.73
C ILE A 640 52.75 -11.02 -17.32
N THR A 641 52.84 -11.04 -18.65
CA THR A 641 53.73 -11.98 -19.37
C THR A 641 55.14 -11.41 -19.48
N VAL A 642 56.12 -12.16 -18.97
CA VAL A 642 57.55 -11.87 -19.10
C VAL A 642 58.18 -12.98 -19.94
N ASP A 643 58.57 -12.64 -21.18
CA ASP A 643 59.28 -13.52 -22.13
C ASP A 643 60.47 -12.77 -22.74
N VAL A 644 61.49 -12.51 -21.93
CA VAL A 644 62.65 -11.68 -22.30
C VAL A 644 63.99 -12.31 -21.92
N PHE A 645 64.00 -13.32 -21.06
CA PHE A 645 65.20 -14.07 -20.69
C PHE A 645 65.51 -15.17 -21.71
N PRO A 646 66.79 -15.46 -21.99
CA PRO A 646 67.16 -16.59 -22.83
C PRO A 646 66.64 -17.92 -22.26
N GLN A 647 65.93 -18.69 -23.08
CA GLN A 647 65.36 -19.98 -22.69
C GLN A 647 65.64 -21.04 -23.77
N GLU A 648 66.19 -22.18 -23.37
CA GLU A 648 66.35 -23.33 -24.27
C GLU A 648 65.00 -23.84 -24.76
N GLY A 649 64.95 -24.28 -26.01
CA GLY A 649 63.77 -24.92 -26.55
C GLY A 649 63.64 -26.39 -26.16
N LYS A 650 62.48 -26.95 -26.43
CA LYS A 650 62.23 -28.40 -26.39
C LYS A 650 62.03 -28.93 -27.80
N ALA A 651 62.33 -30.21 -27.99
CA ALA A 651 61.97 -30.92 -29.20
C ALA A 651 60.94 -32.00 -28.87
N GLU A 652 59.91 -32.08 -29.69
CA GLU A 652 58.96 -33.19 -29.74
C GLU A 652 59.44 -34.13 -30.84
N LEU A 653 59.63 -35.40 -30.50
CA LEU A 653 60.09 -36.44 -31.41
C LEU A 653 58.97 -37.46 -31.60
N ASP A 654 58.62 -37.74 -32.85
CA ASP A 654 57.73 -38.85 -33.17
C ASP A 654 58.45 -40.18 -32.96
N GLU A 655 57.69 -41.28 -32.86
CA GLU A 655 58.25 -42.63 -32.70
C GLU A 655 59.26 -42.95 -33.80
N GLY A 656 60.45 -43.41 -33.40
CA GLY A 656 61.53 -43.77 -34.31
C GLY A 656 62.86 -43.87 -33.58
N ASN A 657 63.84 -44.49 -34.24
CA ASN A 657 65.18 -44.74 -33.69
C ASN A 657 66.30 -43.99 -34.43
N ILE A 658 65.96 -43.03 -35.29
CA ILE A 658 66.91 -42.27 -36.14
C ILE A 658 67.55 -41.13 -35.34
N ILE A 659 66.74 -40.39 -34.59
CA ILE A 659 67.17 -39.28 -33.75
C ILE A 659 67.29 -39.79 -32.31
N THR A 660 68.46 -39.60 -31.70
CA THR A 660 68.70 -39.96 -30.31
C THR A 660 68.52 -38.79 -29.36
N SER A 661 68.79 -37.56 -29.81
CA SER A 661 68.49 -36.35 -29.07
C SER A 661 68.43 -35.13 -29.99
N VAL A 662 67.62 -34.15 -29.61
CA VAL A 662 67.61 -32.81 -30.20
C VAL A 662 67.80 -31.81 -29.06
N LYS A 663 68.86 -31.01 -29.15
CA LYS A 663 69.12 -29.90 -28.22
C LYS A 663 68.80 -28.60 -28.94
N VAL A 664 67.89 -27.82 -28.39
CA VAL A 664 67.47 -26.53 -28.93
C VAL A 664 68.06 -25.46 -28.01
N SER A 665 69.03 -24.69 -28.49
CA SER A 665 69.70 -23.68 -27.66
C SER A 665 68.76 -22.52 -27.28
N ALA A 666 69.23 -21.60 -26.44
CA ALA A 666 68.51 -20.37 -26.12
C ALA A 666 68.66 -19.25 -27.18
N ASP A 667 69.32 -19.54 -28.32
CA ASP A 667 69.58 -18.56 -29.40
C ASP A 667 68.38 -18.48 -30.35
N TRP A 668 67.43 -17.61 -29.99
CA TRP A 668 66.23 -17.34 -30.75
C TRP A 668 66.31 -16.00 -31.47
N ASN A 669 65.91 -15.98 -32.74
CA ASN A 669 65.54 -14.78 -33.47
C ASN A 669 64.06 -14.89 -33.87
N GLU A 670 63.19 -14.20 -33.13
CA GLU A 670 61.73 -14.30 -33.24
C GLU A 670 61.22 -15.76 -33.16
N SER A 671 60.78 -16.32 -34.28
CA SER A 671 60.28 -17.69 -34.39
C SER A 671 61.36 -18.71 -34.80
N ILE A 672 62.59 -18.28 -35.08
CA ILE A 672 63.69 -19.15 -35.55
C ILE A 672 64.65 -19.41 -34.39
N ASN A 673 65.01 -20.67 -34.14
CA ASN A 673 66.17 -21.01 -33.34
C ASN A 673 67.39 -21.12 -34.25
N ASN A 674 68.43 -20.34 -33.98
CA ASN A 674 69.60 -20.29 -34.86
C ASN A 674 70.53 -21.49 -34.69
N ASN A 675 70.39 -22.23 -33.58
CA ASN A 675 71.32 -23.30 -33.21
C ASN A 675 70.59 -24.49 -32.56
N VAL A 676 70.05 -25.35 -33.42
CA VAL A 676 69.49 -26.65 -33.07
C VAL A 676 70.49 -27.75 -33.40
N GLN A 677 70.81 -28.56 -32.41
CA GLN A 677 71.71 -29.68 -32.54
C GLN A 677 70.93 -31.00 -32.51
N ILE A 678 70.98 -31.77 -33.60
CA ILE A 678 70.29 -33.05 -33.76
C ILE A 678 71.33 -34.17 -33.81
N THR A 679 71.23 -35.12 -32.89
CA THR A 679 72.16 -36.26 -32.81
C THR A 679 71.50 -37.50 -33.38
N LEU A 680 72.08 -38.06 -34.44
CA LEU A 680 71.60 -39.28 -35.09
C LEU A 680 72.10 -40.52 -34.35
N ASN A 681 71.34 -41.61 -34.45
CA ASN A 681 71.69 -42.89 -33.85
C ASN A 681 72.94 -43.50 -34.51
N LYS A 682 74.01 -43.65 -33.73
CA LYS A 682 75.29 -44.21 -34.18
C LYS A 682 75.23 -45.68 -34.61
N ASP A 683 74.20 -46.40 -34.17
CA ASP A 683 74.00 -47.81 -34.50
C ASP A 683 73.37 -47.99 -35.88
N ILE A 684 72.95 -46.90 -36.52
CA ILE A 684 72.46 -46.88 -37.90
C ILE A 684 73.61 -46.49 -38.84
N ASN A 685 73.85 -47.29 -39.88
CA ASN A 685 74.88 -47.01 -40.89
C ASN A 685 74.42 -45.94 -41.89
N ILE A 686 74.46 -44.69 -41.46
CA ILE A 686 73.98 -43.54 -42.24
C ILE A 686 75.05 -43.13 -43.28
N THR A 687 74.69 -43.17 -44.56
CA THR A 687 75.51 -42.74 -45.71
C THR A 687 75.08 -41.38 -46.27
N GLY A 688 73.88 -40.91 -45.94
CA GLY A 688 73.42 -39.58 -46.29
C GLY A 688 72.28 -39.12 -45.37
N TRP A 689 72.12 -37.81 -45.17
CA TRP A 689 70.99 -37.25 -44.41
C TRP A 689 70.43 -35.97 -45.05
N GLN A 690 69.17 -35.64 -44.75
CA GLN A 690 68.53 -34.39 -45.18
C GLN A 690 67.41 -34.00 -44.23
N ILE A 691 67.24 -32.70 -43.94
CA ILE A 691 66.10 -32.19 -43.17
C ILE A 691 65.16 -31.45 -44.12
N THR A 692 63.87 -31.77 -44.09
CA THR A 692 62.85 -31.14 -44.93
C THR A 692 61.61 -30.79 -44.11
N THR A 693 60.74 -29.92 -44.63
CA THR A 693 59.43 -29.61 -44.03
C THR A 693 58.28 -30.34 -44.73
N ASN A 694 58.58 -31.30 -45.61
CA ASN A 694 57.61 -32.10 -46.37
C ASN A 694 57.94 -33.58 -46.21
N ALA A 695 56.91 -34.43 -46.08
CA ALA A 695 57.01 -35.88 -45.98
C ALA A 695 57.43 -36.60 -47.29
N ASN A 696 57.72 -35.86 -48.36
CA ASN A 696 58.22 -36.43 -49.61
C ASN A 696 59.73 -36.74 -49.52
N LEU A 697 60.15 -37.88 -50.07
CA LEU A 697 61.56 -38.28 -50.14
C LEU A 697 62.38 -37.20 -50.89
N PRO A 698 63.42 -36.61 -50.27
CA PRO A 698 64.22 -35.58 -50.91
C PRO A 698 65.06 -36.16 -52.07
N THR A 699 65.26 -35.35 -53.11
CA THR A 699 66.08 -35.71 -54.27
C THR A 699 67.57 -35.73 -53.94
N ASP A 700 67.99 -34.92 -52.96
CA ASP A 700 69.38 -34.70 -52.61
C ASP A 700 69.62 -34.94 -51.12
N PHE A 701 70.66 -35.71 -50.81
CA PHE A 701 71.11 -36.02 -49.46
C PHE A 701 72.52 -35.47 -49.25
N ILE A 702 72.80 -34.98 -48.06
CA ILE A 702 74.15 -34.60 -47.63
C ILE A 702 74.90 -35.90 -47.34
N GLU A 703 75.88 -36.25 -48.19
CA GLU A 703 76.65 -37.48 -48.07
C GLU A 703 77.53 -37.50 -46.82
N VAL A 704 77.64 -38.68 -46.21
CA VAL A 704 78.47 -38.92 -45.03
C VAL A 704 79.60 -39.89 -45.40
N GLN A 705 80.84 -39.41 -45.42
CA GLN A 705 82.01 -40.23 -45.71
C GLN A 705 82.19 -41.34 -44.66
N LEU A 706 82.26 -42.60 -45.10
CA LEU A 706 82.61 -43.75 -44.25
C LEU A 706 84.15 -43.86 -44.14
N PRO A 707 84.73 -44.19 -42.97
CA PRO A 707 86.17 -44.40 -42.86
C PRO A 707 86.61 -45.64 -43.67
N ILE A 708 87.45 -45.46 -44.68
CA ILE A 708 88.04 -46.57 -45.47
C ILE A 708 89.39 -46.96 -44.84
N ALA A 709 89.59 -48.27 -44.61
CA ALA A 709 90.87 -48.81 -44.14
C ALA A 709 91.98 -48.60 -45.18
N GLN A 710 93.01 -47.82 -44.83
CA GLN A 710 94.21 -47.68 -45.67
C GLN A 710 95.16 -48.86 -45.46
N ASN A 711 95.54 -49.53 -46.56
CA ASN A 711 96.70 -50.40 -46.61
C ASN A 711 97.82 -49.69 -47.40
N ASN A 712 98.97 -49.61 -46.76
CA ASN A 712 100.13 -48.78 -47.08
C ASN A 712 100.79 -49.11 -48.42
N ASN A 713 101.33 -48.08 -49.08
CA ASN A 713 102.76 -48.03 -49.41
C ASN A 713 103.23 -46.61 -49.76
N ASN A 714 104.19 -46.15 -48.95
CA ASN A 714 104.86 -44.85 -48.97
C ASN A 714 105.78 -44.66 -50.19
N ASN A 715 106.07 -43.40 -50.55
CA ASN A 715 107.46 -42.88 -50.47
C ASN A 715 107.62 -41.37 -50.78
N TYR A 716 108.24 -40.68 -49.81
CA TYR A 716 109.22 -39.56 -49.84
C TYR A 716 109.02 -38.34 -50.78
N LEU A 717 109.21 -37.07 -50.37
CA LEU A 717 110.46 -36.45 -49.91
C LEU A 717 110.24 -34.94 -49.56
N ASN A 718 110.95 -34.51 -48.52
CA ASN A 718 111.36 -33.16 -48.06
C ASN A 718 111.41 -31.97 -49.05
N ASN A 719 111.12 -30.73 -48.58
CA ASN A 719 112.12 -29.81 -47.97
C ASN A 719 111.61 -28.35 -47.75
N ASN A 720 111.84 -27.86 -46.51
CA ASN A 720 112.48 -26.59 -46.10
C ASN A 720 112.10 -25.16 -46.58
N ASN A 721 111.98 -24.31 -45.54
CA ASN A 721 112.55 -22.95 -45.35
C ASN A 721 111.67 -21.69 -45.38
N ASN A 722 111.54 -21.07 -44.18
CA ASN A 722 111.69 -19.66 -43.78
C ASN A 722 111.60 -18.55 -44.84
N TYR A 723 110.74 -17.53 -44.61
CA TYR A 723 111.17 -16.17 -44.21
C TYR A 723 109.98 -15.24 -43.89
N ASN A 724 110.17 -14.36 -42.90
CA ASN A 724 109.30 -13.23 -42.52
C ASN A 724 109.36 -12.08 -43.55
N ASN A 725 108.24 -11.39 -43.83
CA ASN A 725 108.11 -9.93 -43.65
C ASN A 725 106.66 -9.43 -43.81
N THR A 726 106.46 -8.15 -43.47
CA THR A 726 105.28 -7.52 -42.87
C THR A 726 104.40 -6.67 -43.80
N ASN A 727 103.12 -6.61 -43.40
CA ASN A 727 102.10 -5.53 -43.44
C ASN A 727 101.32 -5.08 -44.71
N ASN A 728 99.99 -5.11 -44.46
CA ASN A 728 98.85 -4.29 -44.92
C ASN A 728 98.24 -4.46 -46.33
N ASN A 729 97.05 -5.07 -46.38
CA ASN A 729 95.77 -4.41 -46.72
C ASN A 729 94.59 -5.39 -46.57
N ASN A 730 93.57 -5.02 -45.80
CA ASN A 730 92.41 -5.86 -45.46
C ASN A 730 91.34 -5.78 -46.56
N GLN A 731 91.19 -6.86 -47.32
CA GLN A 731 89.99 -7.17 -48.09
C GLN A 731 89.69 -8.66 -47.97
N THR A 732 88.43 -8.95 -47.70
CA THR A 732 87.84 -10.21 -47.28
C THR A 732 88.03 -11.34 -48.30
N ASN A 733 88.77 -12.38 -47.91
CA ASN A 733 88.75 -13.69 -48.56
C ASN A 733 89.43 -14.74 -47.66
N THR A 734 88.80 -15.90 -47.45
CA THR A 734 89.41 -17.24 -47.37
C THR A 734 88.29 -18.29 -47.20
N SER A 735 88.41 -19.56 -47.59
CA SER A 735 88.90 -20.25 -48.78
C SER A 735 88.78 -21.74 -48.46
N LEU A 736 88.23 -22.51 -49.40
CA LEU A 736 88.06 -23.97 -49.42
C LEU A 736 89.40 -24.76 -49.40
N PRO A 737 89.33 -26.10 -49.35
CA PRO A 737 89.87 -26.90 -50.47
C PRO A 737 88.88 -28.01 -50.91
N ASN A 738 88.37 -28.01 -52.15
CA ASN A 738 88.93 -28.48 -53.44
C ASN A 738 88.69 -29.97 -53.77
N SER A 739 87.66 -30.24 -54.60
CA SER A 739 87.81 -30.93 -55.90
C SER A 739 86.54 -30.82 -56.77
N VAL A 740 86.53 -29.85 -57.71
CA VAL A 740 86.24 -29.97 -59.17
C VAL A 740 84.94 -30.71 -59.58
N LEU A 741 83.97 -30.24 -60.39
CA LEU A 741 83.89 -29.22 -61.45
C LEU A 741 82.41 -28.85 -61.75
N TRP A 742 82.26 -27.72 -62.41
CA TRP A 742 81.06 -26.98 -62.84
C TRP A 742 80.64 -27.38 -64.28
N ASN A 743 79.34 -27.48 -64.62
CA ASN A 743 78.67 -26.59 -65.61
C ASN A 743 77.20 -26.92 -65.95
N ASN A 744 76.40 -25.84 -65.90
CA ASN A 744 75.39 -25.36 -66.87
C ASN A 744 74.19 -26.21 -67.32
N ASN A 745 73.03 -25.70 -66.89
CA ASN A 745 71.97 -25.10 -67.72
C ASN A 745 71.20 -26.04 -68.67
N THR A 746 69.91 -26.28 -68.41
CA THR A 746 68.77 -25.77 -69.23
C THR A 746 67.44 -26.44 -68.86
N ASN A 747 66.41 -25.60 -68.84
CA ASN A 747 64.98 -25.77 -69.10
C ASN A 747 64.38 -27.15 -69.44
N SER A 748 63.14 -27.27 -68.94
CA SER A 748 61.92 -27.75 -69.63
C SER A 748 61.41 -29.16 -69.33
N THR A 749 60.30 -29.16 -68.59
CA THR A 749 59.00 -29.79 -68.87
C THR A 749 58.91 -31.25 -69.32
N ASN A 750 58.12 -31.96 -68.50
CA ASN A 750 56.98 -32.80 -68.84
C ASN A 750 57.20 -34.22 -69.41
N ASN A 751 56.71 -35.14 -68.58
CA ASN A 751 55.65 -36.09 -68.90
C ASN A 751 56.00 -37.49 -69.45
N ILE A 752 55.58 -38.46 -68.62
CA ILE A 752 54.57 -39.48 -68.96
C ILE A 752 55.07 -40.86 -69.43
N THR A 753 54.85 -41.79 -68.50
CA THR A 753 54.29 -43.16 -68.62
C THR A 753 55.13 -44.36 -69.05
N ASN A 754 55.11 -45.30 -68.10
CA ASN A 754 54.61 -46.67 -68.17
C ASN A 754 55.42 -47.77 -68.85
N ASN A 755 55.66 -48.78 -68.00
CA ASN A 755 55.50 -50.22 -68.24
C ASN A 755 56.46 -50.87 -69.23
N THR A 756 57.00 -52.06 -69.01
CA THR A 756 56.59 -53.20 -68.17
C THR A 756 57.70 -54.25 -68.23
N ASN A 757 57.84 -55.05 -67.16
CA ASN A 757 58.11 -56.52 -67.14
C ASN A 757 59.35 -57.07 -67.92
N THR A 758 60.15 -58.02 -67.45
CA THR A 758 59.98 -59.09 -66.44
C THR A 758 61.31 -59.85 -66.29
N ASN A 759 61.53 -60.38 -65.08
CA ASN A 759 62.20 -61.65 -64.71
C ASN A 759 63.71 -61.84 -65.00
N GLN A 760 64.56 -61.81 -63.96
CA GLN A 760 64.92 -62.92 -63.03
C GLN A 760 65.85 -63.97 -63.63
N ASN A 761 67.12 -64.02 -63.16
CA ASN A 761 67.56 -65.03 -62.19
C ASN A 761 69.02 -64.83 -61.73
N GLU A 762 69.24 -65.21 -60.48
CA GLU A 762 70.33 -64.85 -59.57
C GLU A 762 71.61 -65.69 -59.71
N VAL A 763 72.73 -65.11 -59.25
CA VAL A 763 73.82 -65.84 -58.56
C VAL A 763 74.20 -65.04 -57.31
N VAL A 764 74.18 -65.71 -56.17
CA VAL A 764 74.41 -65.20 -54.80
C VAL A 764 75.90 -64.98 -54.52
N ASN A 765 76.24 -63.83 -53.93
CA ASN A 765 77.50 -63.56 -53.21
C ASN A 765 77.14 -63.01 -51.83
N GLU A 766 77.74 -63.57 -50.77
CA GLU A 766 77.53 -63.14 -49.38
C GLU A 766 78.01 -61.69 -49.14
N PRO A 767 77.31 -60.89 -48.32
CA PRO A 767 77.66 -59.49 -48.07
C PRO A 767 78.74 -59.33 -46.97
N PRO A 768 79.61 -58.31 -47.08
CA PRO A 768 80.61 -58.00 -46.07
C PRO A 768 79.98 -57.45 -44.77
N GLN A 769 80.55 -57.85 -43.63
CA GLN A 769 80.22 -57.39 -42.28
C GLN A 769 80.57 -55.89 -42.10
N VAL A 770 79.68 -55.12 -41.48
CA VAL A 770 79.80 -53.66 -41.26
C VAL A 770 80.24 -53.35 -39.82
N ILE A 771 81.19 -52.43 -39.64
CA ILE A 771 81.65 -51.95 -38.32
C ILE A 771 80.81 -50.71 -37.92
N PRO A 772 80.19 -50.64 -36.72
CA PRO A 772 79.47 -49.45 -36.25
C PRO A 772 80.38 -48.23 -36.08
N ARG A 773 79.84 -47.01 -36.24
CA ARG A 773 80.58 -45.77 -35.97
C ARG A 773 80.93 -45.63 -34.48
N THR A 774 82.11 -45.10 -34.19
CA THR A 774 82.55 -44.81 -32.81
C THR A 774 81.95 -43.50 -32.26
N GLU A 775 81.53 -42.57 -33.12
CA GLU A 775 80.86 -41.31 -32.74
C GLU A 775 79.56 -41.08 -33.54
N PRO A 776 78.48 -40.58 -32.90
CA PRO A 776 77.22 -40.26 -33.58
C PRO A 776 77.36 -39.07 -34.52
N ILE A 777 76.52 -39.01 -35.56
CA ILE A 777 76.44 -37.83 -36.44
C ILE A 777 75.67 -36.74 -35.71
N VAL A 778 76.25 -35.54 -35.66
CA VAL A 778 75.63 -34.36 -35.04
C VAL A 778 75.40 -33.29 -36.12
N ILE A 779 74.13 -32.96 -36.35
CA ILE A 779 73.71 -31.90 -37.28
C ILE A 779 73.47 -30.63 -36.48
N ASN A 780 74.09 -29.52 -36.86
CA ASN A 780 73.75 -28.20 -36.33
C ASN A 780 73.06 -27.40 -37.43
N THR A 781 71.85 -26.90 -37.16
CA THR A 781 71.04 -26.18 -38.14
C THR A 781 70.17 -25.13 -37.45
N SER A 782 69.65 -24.17 -38.21
CA SER A 782 68.61 -23.25 -37.74
C SER A 782 67.23 -23.77 -38.16
N LEU A 783 66.25 -23.72 -37.26
CA LEU A 783 64.89 -24.22 -37.52
C LEU A 783 63.84 -23.25 -36.97
N ASN A 784 62.72 -23.16 -37.68
CA ASN A 784 61.53 -22.45 -37.21
C ASN A 784 60.77 -23.27 -36.16
N ILE A 785 60.25 -22.58 -35.13
CA ILE A 785 59.41 -23.16 -34.08
C ILE A 785 58.09 -23.70 -34.65
N ASN A 786 57.48 -24.68 -33.96
CA ASN A 786 56.16 -25.22 -34.26
C ASN A 786 55.99 -25.77 -35.68
N THR A 787 57.10 -26.04 -36.38
CA THR A 787 57.14 -26.60 -37.72
C THR A 787 57.53 -28.07 -37.67
N ASP A 788 56.83 -28.93 -38.39
CA ASP A 788 57.18 -30.35 -38.50
C ASP A 788 58.33 -30.52 -39.49
N TYR A 789 59.42 -31.11 -39.01
CA TYR A 789 60.59 -31.44 -39.81
C TYR A 789 60.72 -32.94 -39.95
N TYR A 790 60.97 -33.37 -41.19
CA TYR A 790 61.24 -34.74 -41.57
C TYR A 790 62.74 -34.88 -41.76
N LEU A 791 63.41 -35.53 -40.82
CA LEU A 791 64.83 -35.85 -40.92
C LEU A 791 64.99 -37.19 -41.61
N TRP A 792 65.36 -37.14 -42.89
CA TRP A 792 65.63 -38.28 -43.73
C TRP A 792 67.07 -38.76 -43.57
N ILE A 793 67.27 -40.08 -43.57
CA ILE A 793 68.57 -40.73 -43.68
C ILE A 793 68.57 -41.73 -44.83
N LYS A 794 69.76 -42.00 -45.39
CA LYS A 794 70.04 -43.14 -46.27
C LYS A 794 71.01 -44.09 -45.58
N ASP A 795 70.80 -45.39 -45.74
CA ASP A 795 71.78 -46.40 -45.31
C ASP A 795 72.77 -46.81 -46.42
N ASN A 796 73.64 -47.77 -46.12
CA ASN A 796 74.58 -48.36 -47.06
C ASN A 796 73.94 -49.23 -48.15
N GLN A 797 72.63 -49.51 -48.06
CA GLN A 797 71.84 -50.19 -49.09
C GLN A 797 71.00 -49.20 -49.92
N ASN A 798 71.19 -47.90 -49.69
CA ASN A 798 70.49 -46.78 -50.34
C ASN A 798 68.98 -46.74 -50.04
N ASN A 799 68.53 -47.43 -48.98
CA ASN A 799 67.18 -47.32 -48.45
C ASN A 799 67.06 -46.02 -47.66
N ALA A 800 65.89 -45.38 -47.71
CA ALA A 800 65.66 -44.11 -47.05
C ALA A 800 64.49 -44.18 -46.06
N TRP A 801 64.71 -43.64 -44.86
CA TRP A 801 63.72 -43.53 -43.80
C TRP A 801 63.78 -42.13 -43.20
N TYR A 802 62.69 -41.70 -42.55
CA TYR A 802 62.66 -40.44 -41.83
C TYR A 802 62.12 -40.61 -40.41
N GLN A 803 62.46 -39.66 -39.55
CA GLN A 803 61.80 -39.45 -38.27
C GLN A 803 61.36 -37.99 -38.20
N VAL A 804 60.11 -37.78 -37.75
CA VAL A 804 59.55 -36.44 -37.62
C VAL A 804 59.94 -35.86 -36.27
N PHE A 805 60.24 -34.57 -36.27
CA PHE A 805 60.44 -33.83 -35.04
C PHE A 805 59.99 -32.37 -35.22
N ARG A 806 59.67 -31.73 -34.10
CA ARG A 806 59.28 -30.33 -34.03
C ARG A 806 60.00 -29.67 -32.87
N ILE A 807 60.41 -28.42 -33.02
CA ILE A 807 60.97 -27.64 -31.90
C ILE A 807 59.95 -26.63 -31.38
N LYS A 808 59.96 -26.39 -30.07
CA LYS A 808 59.11 -25.44 -29.36
C LYS A 808 59.93 -24.60 -28.38
N LYS A 809 59.50 -23.37 -28.10
CA LYS A 809 59.94 -22.63 -26.91
C LYS A 809 59.32 -23.32 -25.69
N GLY A 810 60.00 -23.27 -24.54
CA GLY A 810 59.43 -23.81 -23.32
C GLY A 810 58.13 -23.08 -22.95
N GLU A 811 57.15 -23.81 -22.42
CA GLU A 811 55.91 -23.21 -21.92
C GLU A 811 56.21 -22.26 -20.76
N LEU A 812 55.55 -21.09 -20.77
CA LEU A 812 55.60 -20.17 -19.65
C LEU A 812 54.75 -20.74 -18.50
N VAL A 813 55.33 -20.79 -17.32
CA VAL A 813 54.63 -21.25 -16.11
C VAL A 813 54.07 -20.04 -15.38
N ARG A 814 52.87 -20.16 -14.80
CA ARG A 814 52.32 -19.16 -13.88
C ARG A 814 53.15 -19.18 -12.58
N LYS A 815 53.68 -18.03 -12.19
CA LYS A 815 54.71 -17.89 -11.16
C LYS A 815 54.25 -17.08 -9.97
#